data_AF-M1XN71-F1
#
_entry.id   AF-M1XN71-F1
#
_cell.length_a   1.000
_cell.length_b   1.000
_cell.length_c   1.000
_cell.angle_alpha   90.00
_cell.angle_beta   90.00
_cell.angle_gamma   90.00
#
_symmetry.space_group_name_H-M   'P 1'
#
loop_
_entity.id
_entity.type
_entity.pdbx_description
1 polymer ?
#
loop_
_entity_poly.entity_id
_entity_poly.type
_entity_poly.pdbx_seq_one_letter_code
_entity_poly.pdbx_strand_id
1 'polypeptide(L)'
;MTDDSTQPPNKPGTDEQDTEEESLRAKVQRLESLVEHQQAIIEELQARQDTDGEDASESAEQETPAEDEPTTDEGLSTPVSRRGVLTTGGALGLLGIGAGSARADPSGQIGTSSNPLNTLYTEELSGGVTDDTSLTNIAGSNLSIDNSGNLNASGGGGGGKWADGSSGSSWLEPSDSGDTKIEGIDTIKNAGGSLTLQASSGSGVTINTDGGTRALNLGVPTDDDDDNTAGANVVAGHADNMVNNSAAGVVIAGGGAAGNGHSVGNDYATVGGGRGNSAVDAGDTVAGGENNTANANDSRGLPATVGGGSGNEAIAINTTVAGGSGNTADGSIATIGGGDGNNASGTYSTIGGGQNNKSNGDYACIPGGEGNTASGSGSFAAGQWAKAEDDKSFVWNDGSGATDATGDSSDKFSSNTNFNSTPAGDNSFSVKATGGVRFVTSGDNTSHAYVDTGGNVVASNNLDAQGGTVENTTGGLTLKQNGTQALKLLDGSSSISPSSDGATPPNVIGGHPSNNTGGNEVKGVTIAGGGGDYDNSWDNTASDWWATVGGGLKNTASNTQATVGGGQDNTASGSRATVAGGYYNTASSSQATVAGGSKNTAKGGNQPTVAGGLSNTANGDRVTVGGGSQNEASGEHSTVGGGRVCTASGNFSTVPGGHYADATGTKSFAAGSSATASNDGAFVWGDSSDTSVESSANDQVIFQAGGTRDSGTAVEFYSQSDEDADAGVSLDANGGGWNSLSSRAAKTDVDPVSGSEVLEEIEQLEVSTWRYDGQDESILHMGPMAEDFHEAFGLGSSEETINTVDADGVALAAIKGLSQKLDDKDERIEGLEAETDDLRAENEQLQERNADLEDRLAAVEAELGIDATASQQGVADD
;
A
#
# COMPACT_ATOMS: atom_id res chain seq x y z
N MET A 1 44.32 22.62 -54.75
CA MET A 1 43.70 23.92 -55.05
C MET A 1 43.33 24.55 -53.72
N THR A 2 43.91 25.73 -53.43
CA THR A 2 43.53 26.80 -52.47
C THR A 2 43.28 26.44 -50.99
N ASP A 3 43.77 27.16 -49.97
CA ASP A 3 44.75 28.24 -49.84
C ASP A 3 45.00 28.46 -48.33
N ASP A 4 46.23 28.83 -48.01
CA ASP A 4 46.83 29.58 -46.90
C ASP A 4 46.09 29.90 -45.58
N SER A 5 46.77 29.67 -44.44
CA SER A 5 47.19 30.78 -43.55
C SER A 5 48.11 30.32 -42.41
N THR A 6 49.02 31.21 -42.06
CA THR A 6 50.26 31.04 -41.29
C THR A 6 50.17 31.63 -39.87
N GLN A 7 51.11 31.21 -39.00
CA GLN A 7 51.68 31.82 -37.77
C GLN A 7 51.39 31.09 -36.43
N PRO A 8 52.23 31.25 -35.37
CA PRO A 8 53.71 31.29 -35.26
C PRO A 8 54.24 30.36 -34.11
N PRO A 9 55.56 30.23 -33.85
CA PRO A 9 56.08 29.31 -32.83
C PRO A 9 56.11 29.98 -31.45
N ASN A 10 55.65 29.29 -30.39
CA ASN A 10 55.75 29.76 -29.01
C ASN A 10 56.79 28.96 -28.20
N LYS A 11 57.59 29.73 -27.47
CA LYS A 11 58.67 29.35 -26.54
C LYS A 11 58.18 28.61 -25.30
N PRO A 12 59.08 27.93 -24.57
CA PRO A 12 58.79 27.19 -23.34
C PRO A 12 58.72 28.09 -22.09
N GLY A 13 57.81 27.76 -21.18
CA GLY A 13 57.54 28.33 -19.86
C GLY A 13 56.07 28.03 -19.50
N THR A 14 55.66 27.55 -18.33
CA THR A 14 56.21 27.65 -16.97
C THR A 14 55.47 26.64 -16.06
N ASP A 15 56.21 25.75 -15.36
CA ASP A 15 55.72 24.72 -14.42
C ASP A 15 55.11 25.26 -13.10
N GLU A 16 54.76 26.54 -13.01
CA GLU A 16 54.18 27.14 -11.78
C GLU A 16 52.66 27.34 -11.84
N GLN A 17 52.01 27.22 -13.00
CA GLN A 17 50.55 27.41 -13.12
C GLN A 17 49.74 26.15 -12.78
N ASP A 18 50.26 24.95 -13.03
CA ASP A 18 49.52 23.70 -12.76
C ASP A 18 49.37 23.44 -11.26
N THR A 19 50.32 23.90 -10.42
CA THR A 19 50.23 23.78 -8.95
C THR A 19 49.19 24.70 -8.31
N GLU A 20 48.87 25.84 -8.93
CA GLU A 20 47.80 26.72 -8.41
C GLU A 20 46.41 26.21 -8.82
N GLU A 21 46.25 25.63 -10.02
CA GLU A 21 44.98 25.06 -10.47
C GLU A 21 44.59 23.81 -9.65
N GLU A 22 45.57 22.97 -9.30
CA GLU A 22 45.33 21.79 -8.47
C GLU A 22 44.97 22.16 -7.01
N SER A 23 45.59 23.22 -6.48
CA SER A 23 45.27 23.79 -5.16
C SER A 23 43.86 24.42 -5.12
N LEU A 24 43.43 25.04 -6.22
CA LEU A 24 42.08 25.58 -6.37
C LEU A 24 41.03 24.47 -6.47
N ARG A 25 41.29 23.40 -7.24
CA ARG A 25 40.39 22.24 -7.33
C ARG A 25 40.21 21.54 -5.98
N ALA A 26 41.28 21.39 -5.21
CA ALA A 26 41.22 20.82 -3.86
C ALA A 26 40.41 21.71 -2.88
N LYS A 27 40.47 23.05 -3.02
CA LYS A 27 39.66 23.98 -2.22
C LYS A 27 38.19 23.97 -2.61
N VAL A 28 37.87 23.80 -3.90
CA VAL A 28 36.49 23.68 -4.40
C VAL A 28 35.84 22.39 -3.89
N GLN A 29 36.52 21.24 -3.99
CA GLN A 29 36.00 19.98 -3.42
C GLN A 29 35.75 20.06 -1.90
N ARG A 30 36.60 20.81 -1.18
CA ARG A 30 36.44 20.99 0.27
C ARG A 30 35.26 21.91 0.62
N LEU A 31 34.92 22.87 -0.25
CA LEU A 31 33.76 23.73 -0.09
C LEU A 31 32.46 23.01 -0.46
N GLU A 32 32.46 22.18 -1.50
CA GLU A 32 31.31 21.36 -1.90
C GLU A 32 30.93 20.38 -0.78
N SER A 33 31.93 19.70 -0.18
CA SER A 33 31.72 18.83 0.98
C SER A 33 31.15 19.58 2.20
N LEU A 34 31.52 20.85 2.40
CA LEU A 34 31.02 21.68 3.51
C LEU A 34 29.58 22.13 3.29
N VAL A 35 29.18 22.36 2.03
CA VAL A 35 27.80 22.68 1.65
C VAL A 35 26.90 21.47 1.82
N GLU A 36 27.33 20.28 1.39
CA GLU A 36 26.58 19.03 1.62
C GLU A 36 26.40 18.73 3.12
N HIS A 37 27.43 18.98 3.93
CA HIS A 37 27.35 18.81 5.38
C HIS A 37 26.40 19.84 6.04
N GLN A 38 26.38 21.10 5.58
CA GLN A 38 25.43 22.09 6.07
C GLN A 38 23.99 21.81 5.64
N GLN A 39 23.77 21.27 4.44
CA GLN A 39 22.44 20.87 3.97
C GLN A 39 21.88 19.71 4.81
N ALA A 40 22.72 18.74 5.17
CA ALA A 40 22.34 17.65 6.07
C ALA A 40 21.97 18.13 7.48
N ILE A 41 22.66 19.15 8.01
CA ILE A 41 22.32 19.75 9.32
C ILE A 41 20.99 20.51 9.25
N ILE A 42 20.67 21.15 8.12
CA ILE A 42 19.39 21.86 7.92
C ILE A 42 18.23 20.85 7.84
N GLU A 43 18.41 19.72 7.15
CA GLU A 43 17.41 18.65 7.08
C GLU A 43 17.21 17.97 8.45
N GLU A 44 18.27 17.82 9.26
CA GLU A 44 18.17 17.32 10.64
C GLU A 44 17.47 18.32 11.59
N LEU A 45 17.63 19.63 11.37
CA LEU A 45 16.95 20.67 12.14
C LEU A 45 15.47 20.84 11.75
N GLN A 46 15.12 20.60 10.47
CA GLN A 46 13.73 20.57 10.01
C GLN A 46 13.00 19.33 10.52
N ALA A 47 13.66 18.18 10.57
CA ALA A 47 13.10 16.95 11.15
C ALA A 47 12.87 17.03 12.67
N ARG A 48 13.60 17.89 13.39
CA ARG A 48 13.39 18.15 14.83
C ARG A 48 12.31 19.20 15.12
N GLN A 49 11.78 19.88 14.11
CA GLN A 49 10.73 20.89 14.27
C GLN A 49 9.30 20.31 14.19
N ASP A 50 9.16 19.06 13.73
CA ASP A 50 7.87 18.36 13.59
C ASP A 50 7.55 17.37 14.74
N THR A 51 8.40 17.29 15.77
CA THR A 51 8.23 16.34 16.89
C THR A 51 8.08 16.93 18.29
N ASP A 52 8.11 18.26 18.45
CA ASP A 52 7.85 18.95 19.74
C ASP A 52 6.59 19.83 19.60
N GLY A 53 5.42 19.20 19.59
CA GLY A 53 4.14 19.88 19.39
C GLY A 53 2.92 19.21 20.01
N GLU A 54 3.10 18.40 21.06
CA GLU A 54 2.00 17.99 21.94
C GLU A 54 2.47 18.08 23.40
N ASP A 55 1.58 18.58 24.26
CA ASP A 55 1.69 18.85 25.70
C ASP A 55 2.39 20.14 26.17
N ALA A 56 1.61 21.21 26.25
CA ALA A 56 1.59 22.06 27.45
C ALA A 56 0.25 22.81 27.63
N SER A 57 -0.24 22.69 28.85
CA SER A 57 -1.49 23.12 29.47
C SER A 57 -1.73 24.64 29.62
N GLU A 58 -3.02 24.97 29.69
CA GLU A 58 -3.68 25.96 30.58
C GLU A 58 -3.25 27.44 30.60
N SER A 59 -4.31 28.27 30.51
CA SER A 59 -4.61 29.48 31.31
C SER A 59 -4.55 30.86 30.64
N ALA A 60 -5.55 31.67 31.04
CA ALA A 60 -5.75 33.12 30.90
C ALA A 60 -6.22 33.61 29.52
N GLU A 61 -7.52 33.90 29.36
CA GLU A 61 -8.20 35.17 29.71
C GLU A 61 -8.12 36.24 28.62
N GLN A 62 -9.32 36.73 28.29
CA GLN A 62 -9.67 38.10 27.92
C GLN A 62 -9.66 38.57 26.45
N GLU A 63 -10.83 39.14 26.14
CA GLU A 63 -11.14 40.21 25.16
C GLU A 63 -11.55 39.83 23.72
N THR A 64 -12.88 39.72 23.56
CA THR A 64 -13.67 40.33 22.46
C THR A 64 -13.42 41.86 22.37
N PRO A 65 -13.87 42.61 21.34
CA PRO A 65 -14.64 42.30 20.11
C PRO A 65 -13.91 42.90 18.87
N ALA A 66 -14.39 43.01 17.62
CA ALA A 66 -15.69 43.35 17.08
C ALA A 66 -15.63 43.31 15.53
N GLU A 67 -16.81 43.41 14.91
CA GLU A 67 -17.07 43.92 13.54
C GLU A 67 -16.63 43.00 12.38
N ASP A 68 -17.41 42.75 11.34
CA ASP A 68 -18.68 43.32 10.89
C ASP A 68 -19.28 42.33 9.85
N GLU A 69 -20.57 42.07 9.96
CA GLU A 69 -21.47 41.62 8.88
C GLU A 69 -21.56 42.72 7.79
N PRO A 70 -22.42 42.65 6.75
CA PRO A 70 -23.04 41.54 6.03
C PRO A 70 -22.86 41.72 4.50
N THR A 71 -23.44 40.83 3.66
CA THR A 71 -24.58 41.16 2.77
C THR A 71 -24.77 40.20 1.59
N THR A 72 -26.01 39.66 1.50
CA THR A 72 -26.86 39.48 0.31
C THR A 72 -26.41 38.43 -0.73
N ASP A 73 -27.28 37.68 -1.41
CA ASP A 73 -28.61 38.02 -1.91
C ASP A 73 -29.40 36.74 -2.29
N GLU A 74 -30.70 36.95 -2.43
CA GLU A 74 -31.82 36.03 -2.62
C GLU A 74 -31.83 35.17 -3.91
N GLY A 75 -32.74 34.19 -3.96
CA GLY A 75 -33.09 33.51 -5.22
C GLY A 75 -34.15 32.41 -5.13
N LEU A 76 -35.41 32.81 -4.91
CA LEU A 76 -36.67 32.08 -5.02
C LEU A 76 -36.78 30.96 -6.10
N SER A 77 -37.53 29.88 -5.81
CA SER A 77 -38.79 29.59 -6.53
C SER A 77 -39.53 28.34 -6.02
N THR A 78 -40.83 28.50 -5.74
CA THR A 78 -41.86 27.44 -5.79
C THR A 78 -42.46 27.37 -7.19
N PRO A 79 -43.02 26.23 -7.66
CA PRO A 79 -44.49 26.15 -7.75
C PRO A 79 -45.16 24.74 -7.66
N VAL A 80 -46.34 24.71 -7.01
CA VAL A 80 -47.64 24.11 -7.44
C VAL A 80 -47.79 22.57 -7.70
N SER A 81 -48.45 21.90 -6.73
CA SER A 81 -49.67 21.04 -6.80
C SER A 81 -49.96 20.09 -8.00
N ARG A 82 -50.12 18.77 -7.73
CA ARG A 82 -51.40 17.98 -7.75
C ARG A 82 -51.19 16.46 -7.61
N ARG A 83 -52.02 15.84 -6.75
CA ARG A 83 -52.71 14.52 -6.83
C ARG A 83 -52.14 13.37 -7.69
N GLY A 84 -51.94 12.23 -7.01
CA GLY A 84 -52.07 10.84 -7.49
C GLY A 84 -51.50 9.93 -6.41
N VAL A 85 -52.21 9.27 -5.48
CA VAL A 85 -53.43 8.44 -5.49
C VAL A 85 -53.29 7.12 -6.29
N LEU A 86 -53.40 6.03 -5.51
CA LEU A 86 -53.66 4.61 -5.83
C LEU A 86 -52.47 3.82 -6.39
N THR A 87 -51.91 2.86 -5.66
CA THR A 87 -52.48 1.55 -5.26
C THR A 87 -51.38 0.80 -4.48
N THR A 88 -51.54 -0.26 -3.68
CA THR A 88 -52.59 -0.95 -2.92
C THR A 88 -51.86 -2.13 -2.26
N GLY A 89 -52.20 -2.46 -1.01
CA GLY A 89 -52.02 -3.80 -0.41
C GLY A 89 -51.09 -3.81 0.81
N GLY A 90 -51.52 -4.21 2.00
CA GLY A 90 -52.82 -4.70 2.44
C GLY A 90 -52.76 -5.23 3.88
N ALA A 91 -53.94 -5.27 4.52
CA ALA A 91 -54.38 -6.10 5.67
C ALA A 91 -53.70 -5.86 7.04
N LEU A 92 -54.36 -5.87 8.22
CA LEU A 92 -55.66 -6.42 8.62
C LEU A 92 -56.07 -5.91 10.04
N GLY A 93 -57.36 -5.55 10.24
CA GLY A 93 -58.12 -5.58 11.51
C GLY A 93 -57.91 -4.42 12.52
N LEU A 94 -58.91 -3.91 13.25
CA LEU A 94 -60.31 -4.28 13.47
C LEU A 94 -61.06 -3.08 14.13
N LEU A 95 -62.27 -2.78 13.63
CA LEU A 95 -63.49 -2.20 14.28
C LEU A 95 -63.40 -0.90 15.13
N GLY A 96 -64.24 0.13 14.95
CA GLY A 96 -65.37 0.32 14.04
C GLY A 96 -66.28 1.44 14.54
N ILE A 97 -66.55 2.46 13.72
CA ILE A 97 -67.71 3.36 13.84
C ILE A 97 -68.17 3.72 12.42
N GLY A 98 -69.46 3.54 12.13
CA GLY A 98 -70.09 3.95 10.88
C GLY A 98 -71.46 4.55 11.14
N ALA A 99 -71.69 5.76 10.63
CA ALA A 99 -72.96 6.48 10.67
C ALA A 99 -73.96 5.94 9.63
N GLY A 100 -75.25 6.20 9.82
CA GLY A 100 -76.22 6.12 8.72
C GLY A 100 -77.70 6.07 9.12
N SER A 101 -78.42 7.12 8.75
CA SER A 101 -79.85 7.36 8.92
C SER A 101 -80.80 6.37 8.22
N ALA A 102 -82.02 6.25 8.77
CA ALA A 102 -83.32 5.87 8.20
C ALA A 102 -83.43 5.31 6.76
N ARG A 103 -84.04 4.11 6.60
CA ARG A 103 -85.40 3.91 6.05
C ARG A 103 -85.74 2.40 5.90
N ALA A 104 -87.04 2.12 6.00
CA ALA A 104 -87.70 0.82 6.10
C ALA A 104 -87.69 -0.06 4.81
N ASP A 105 -87.89 -1.36 5.03
CA ASP A 105 -88.12 -2.42 4.02
C ASP A 105 -89.57 -2.43 3.48
N PRO A 106 -89.78 -2.80 2.19
CA PRO A 106 -91.04 -2.74 1.46
C PRO A 106 -92.14 -3.76 1.81
N SER A 107 -92.15 -4.42 2.97
CA SER A 107 -93.19 -5.44 3.28
C SER A 107 -93.98 -5.28 4.58
N GLY A 108 -93.77 -4.19 5.34
CA GLY A 108 -94.63 -3.71 6.43
C GLY A 108 -95.52 -4.72 7.17
N GLN A 109 -95.05 -5.28 8.29
CA GLN A 109 -95.88 -5.56 9.47
C GLN A 109 -95.05 -5.99 10.70
N ILE A 110 -95.49 -5.53 11.87
CA ILE A 110 -95.00 -5.87 13.20
C ILE A 110 -95.93 -6.91 13.83
N GLY A 111 -95.34 -7.89 14.53
CA GLY A 111 -95.94 -8.59 15.67
C GLY A 111 -96.26 -10.08 15.47
N THR A 112 -95.78 -10.96 16.35
CA THR A 112 -96.47 -11.32 17.61
C THR A 112 -95.97 -12.67 18.16
N SER A 113 -95.83 -12.71 19.49
CA SER A 113 -96.06 -13.86 20.40
C SER A 113 -95.18 -15.11 20.22
N SER A 114 -94.85 -15.90 21.25
CA SER A 114 -95.67 -16.36 22.37
C SER A 114 -94.79 -17.10 23.40
N ASN A 115 -95.17 -16.95 24.67
CA ASN A 115 -94.59 -17.56 25.86
C ASN A 115 -95.04 -19.04 26.02
N PRO A 116 -94.33 -19.90 26.78
CA PRO A 116 -94.92 -20.30 28.06
C PRO A 116 -93.92 -20.56 29.22
N LEU A 117 -94.22 -19.93 30.37
CA LEU A 117 -94.38 -20.49 31.73
C LEU A 117 -93.60 -21.78 32.09
N ASN A 118 -92.91 -21.80 33.25
CA ASN A 118 -93.54 -22.15 34.54
C ASN A 118 -92.57 -22.08 35.76
N THR A 119 -93.00 -21.29 36.76
CA THR A 119 -93.02 -21.53 38.24
C THR A 119 -91.74 -21.84 39.05
N LEU A 120 -91.63 -21.47 40.34
CA LEU A 120 -92.58 -21.72 41.43
C LEU A 120 -92.19 -20.99 42.76
N TYR A 121 -93.21 -20.62 43.55
CA TYR A 121 -93.30 -20.24 44.99
C TYR A 121 -92.68 -18.91 45.47
N THR A 122 -93.46 -17.82 45.67
CA THR A 122 -94.48 -17.48 46.73
C THR A 122 -93.82 -17.14 48.08
N GLU A 123 -94.27 -16.17 48.88
CA GLU A 123 -95.62 -15.90 49.37
C GLU A 123 -95.76 -14.44 49.85
N GLU A 124 -96.99 -13.94 49.67
CA GLU A 124 -97.77 -13.11 50.61
C GLU A 124 -97.30 -11.68 50.95
N LEU A 125 -98.15 -10.66 50.85
CA LEU A 125 -99.54 -10.62 51.32
C LEU A 125 -100.56 -9.98 50.35
N SER A 126 -101.73 -10.65 50.29
CA SER A 126 -103.16 -10.20 50.17
C SER A 126 -103.54 -9.13 49.14
N GLY A 127 -104.52 -9.31 48.23
CA GLY A 127 -105.85 -9.93 48.36
C GLY A 127 -106.90 -8.85 48.70
N GLY A 128 -108.08 -8.71 48.11
CA GLY A 128 -108.81 -9.41 47.04
C GLY A 128 -110.27 -8.90 47.02
N VAL A 129 -110.98 -9.22 45.92
CA VAL A 129 -112.41 -9.60 45.87
C VAL A 129 -113.42 -8.44 46.03
N THR A 130 -113.92 -7.85 44.93
CA THR A 130 -115.01 -8.28 44.01
C THR A 130 -116.42 -8.06 44.57
N ASP A 131 -117.32 -7.59 43.70
CA ASP A 131 -118.67 -8.11 43.42
C ASP A 131 -119.34 -8.88 44.58
N ASP A 132 -120.60 -8.64 44.93
CA ASP A 132 -121.67 -8.15 44.09
C ASP A 132 -122.91 -7.87 44.95
N THR A 133 -123.83 -7.08 44.39
CA THR A 133 -125.26 -7.00 44.73
C THR A 133 -125.63 -6.39 46.10
N SER A 134 -126.09 -5.15 46.22
CA SER A 134 -126.76 -4.30 45.23
C SER A 134 -126.87 -2.84 45.73
N LEU A 135 -126.19 -1.88 45.08
CA LEU A 135 -126.39 -0.43 45.23
C LEU A 135 -126.22 0.22 43.84
N THR A 136 -127.33 0.38 43.14
CA THR A 136 -127.40 0.47 41.68
C THR A 136 -127.27 1.92 41.17
N ASN A 137 -126.06 2.22 40.67
CA ASN A 137 -125.57 3.35 39.88
C ASN A 137 -125.25 4.70 40.58
N ILE A 138 -123.93 4.88 40.78
CA ILE A 138 -123.16 6.12 41.00
C ILE A 138 -123.25 6.74 42.41
N ALA A 139 -122.53 6.16 43.38
CA ALA A 139 -121.97 6.82 44.57
C ALA A 139 -121.23 5.79 45.47
N GLY A 140 -120.08 6.15 46.02
CA GLY A 140 -119.29 5.30 46.93
C GLY A 140 -120.04 4.97 48.24
N SER A 141 -119.81 3.76 48.75
CA SER A 141 -120.44 3.09 49.91
C SER A 141 -120.16 3.72 51.29
N ASN A 142 -119.91 5.03 51.36
CA ASN A 142 -119.86 5.80 52.62
C ASN A 142 -120.99 6.84 52.73
N LEU A 143 -122.11 6.63 52.04
CA LEU A 143 -123.31 7.45 52.17
C LEU A 143 -124.51 6.52 52.35
N SER A 144 -125.07 6.44 53.56
CA SER A 144 -126.40 5.85 53.79
C SER A 144 -127.40 6.94 54.16
N ILE A 145 -128.61 6.87 53.62
CA ILE A 145 -129.73 7.77 53.93
C ILE A 145 -130.54 7.11 55.05
N ASP A 146 -130.71 7.78 56.19
CA ASP A 146 -131.62 7.31 57.25
C ASP A 146 -133.10 7.49 56.85
N ASN A 147 -134.03 6.86 57.57
CA ASN A 147 -135.49 6.96 57.31
C ASN A 147 -136.08 8.38 57.51
N SER A 148 -135.24 9.40 57.72
CA SER A 148 -135.59 10.82 57.75
C SER A 148 -134.91 11.63 56.64
N GLY A 149 -134.26 10.98 55.66
CA GLY A 149 -133.67 11.63 54.49
C GLY A 149 -132.28 12.21 54.71
N ASN A 150 -131.59 11.88 55.80
CA ASN A 150 -130.25 12.42 56.10
C ASN A 150 -129.13 11.42 55.80
N LEU A 151 -128.05 11.93 55.22
CA LEU A 151 -126.89 11.20 54.73
C LEU A 151 -125.85 11.03 55.86
N ASN A 152 -125.54 9.79 56.27
CA ASN A 152 -124.62 9.49 57.37
C ASN A 152 -123.52 8.50 56.94
N ALA A 153 -122.27 8.86 57.22
CA ALA A 153 -121.04 8.15 56.86
C ALA A 153 -120.34 7.67 58.15
N SER A 154 -120.53 6.40 58.51
CA SER A 154 -119.91 5.77 59.70
C SER A 154 -119.59 4.31 59.35
N GLY A 155 -118.42 3.73 59.55
CA GLY A 155 -117.12 4.12 60.13
C GLY A 155 -116.17 2.93 59.88
N GLY A 156 -114.89 3.15 59.65
CA GLY A 156 -113.83 2.96 60.66
C GLY A 156 -112.82 1.92 60.14
N GLY A 157 -111.51 1.98 60.34
CA GLY A 157 -110.59 2.78 61.16
C GLY A 157 -109.32 1.91 61.28
N GLY A 158 -108.07 2.39 61.35
CA GLY A 158 -107.50 3.71 61.46
C GLY A 158 -105.99 3.66 61.11
N GLY A 159 -105.20 4.71 61.21
CA GLY A 159 -105.50 6.06 61.64
C GLY A 159 -104.45 7.02 61.07
N GLY A 160 -104.81 7.71 59.99
CA GLY A 160 -104.34 9.07 59.78
C GLY A 160 -105.20 9.96 60.67
N LYS A 161 -104.64 10.41 61.79
CA LYS A 161 -105.19 11.55 62.53
C LYS A 161 -105.08 12.77 61.60
N TRP A 162 -106.22 13.30 61.18
CA TRP A 162 -106.35 14.71 60.80
C TRP A 162 -107.15 15.38 61.91
N ALA A 163 -106.43 16.03 62.82
CA ALA A 163 -106.86 17.25 63.48
C ALA A 163 -105.96 18.33 62.85
N ASP A 164 -106.52 19.23 62.02
CA ASP A 164 -107.15 20.46 62.49
C ASP A 164 -106.12 21.38 63.17
N GLY A 165 -105.84 22.48 62.47
CA GLY A 165 -105.69 23.77 63.14
C GLY A 165 -104.28 24.33 63.25
N SER A 166 -103.79 24.98 62.18
CA SER A 166 -103.57 26.43 62.20
C SER A 166 -102.89 26.94 60.92
N SER A 167 -103.66 27.74 60.17
CA SER A 167 -103.27 28.94 59.42
C SER A 167 -102.05 28.88 58.47
N GLY A 168 -102.34 29.00 57.17
CA GLY A 168 -101.32 29.48 56.22
C GLY A 168 -101.55 29.16 54.76
N SER A 169 -102.76 29.38 54.22
CA SER A 169 -102.94 29.50 52.77
C SER A 169 -102.17 30.73 52.28
N SER A 170 -101.05 30.53 51.57
CA SER A 170 -100.43 31.56 50.76
C SER A 170 -100.53 31.16 49.30
N TRP A 171 -101.39 31.89 48.61
CA TRP A 171 -101.42 31.95 47.16
C TRP A 171 -100.08 32.49 46.64
N LEU A 172 -99.73 32.06 45.43
CA LEU A 172 -98.59 32.54 44.64
C LEU A 172 -98.55 34.07 44.61
N GLU A 173 -97.47 34.67 45.11
CA GLU A 173 -96.99 35.98 44.68
C GLU A 173 -95.70 35.79 43.87
N PRO A 174 -95.50 36.54 42.78
CA PRO A 174 -94.25 36.50 42.02
C PRO A 174 -93.17 37.26 42.80
N SER A 175 -92.08 36.59 43.17
CA SER A 175 -90.88 37.26 43.65
C SER A 175 -90.08 37.83 42.48
N ASP A 176 -89.66 39.08 42.59
CA ASP A 176 -88.76 39.80 41.66
C ASP A 176 -87.30 39.27 41.69
N SER A 177 -87.12 37.96 41.92
CA SER A 177 -85.86 37.23 41.75
C SER A 177 -86.20 35.93 41.04
N GLY A 178 -85.77 35.80 39.78
CA GLY A 178 -86.27 34.84 38.80
C GLY A 178 -85.92 33.37 39.01
N ASP A 179 -86.33 32.77 40.13
CA ASP A 179 -86.25 31.31 40.35
C ASP A 179 -87.66 30.71 40.56
N THR A 180 -88.12 29.92 39.58
CA THR A 180 -89.35 29.13 39.71
C THR A 180 -89.00 27.81 40.40
N LYS A 181 -89.15 27.75 41.72
CA LYS A 181 -88.93 26.54 42.53
C LYS A 181 -90.09 25.54 42.31
N ILE A 182 -89.83 24.37 41.71
CA ILE A 182 -90.77 23.24 41.73
C ILE A 182 -90.44 22.39 42.96
N GLU A 183 -91.17 22.58 44.07
CA GLU A 183 -91.17 21.65 45.20
C GLU A 183 -92.29 20.62 44.99
N GLY A 184 -91.96 19.32 44.85
CA GLY A 184 -92.99 18.26 44.90
C GLY A 184 -92.81 16.97 44.08
N ILE A 185 -91.72 16.75 43.34
CA ILE A 185 -91.46 15.44 42.68
C ILE A 185 -90.14 14.86 43.20
N ASP A 186 -90.20 14.23 44.37
CA ASP A 186 -89.03 13.64 45.04
C ASP A 186 -88.70 12.22 44.53
N THR A 187 -89.59 11.59 43.74
CA THR A 187 -89.36 10.24 43.19
C THR A 187 -90.19 9.99 41.93
N ILE A 188 -89.54 9.67 40.81
CA ILE A 188 -90.21 9.09 39.64
C ILE A 188 -90.11 7.56 39.79
N LYS A 189 -91.20 6.91 40.19
CA LYS A 189 -91.28 5.44 40.27
C LYS A 189 -91.72 4.89 38.91
N ASN A 190 -90.85 4.15 38.23
CA ASN A 190 -91.23 3.29 37.10
C ASN A 190 -91.19 1.83 37.58
N ALA A 191 -91.96 0.93 36.97
CA ALA A 191 -92.24 -0.44 37.47
C ALA A 191 -91.04 -1.42 37.47
N GLY A 192 -89.80 -0.92 37.48
CA GLY A 192 -88.57 -1.67 37.65
C GLY A 192 -87.43 -0.86 38.29
N GLY A 193 -87.71 0.34 38.84
CA GLY A 193 -86.72 1.14 39.57
C GLY A 193 -87.15 2.58 39.91
N SER A 194 -86.54 3.18 40.93
CA SER A 194 -86.78 4.52 41.48
C SER A 194 -85.63 5.48 41.14
N LEU A 195 -85.98 6.62 40.54
CA LEU A 195 -85.06 7.75 40.29
C LEU A 195 -85.34 8.87 41.29
N THR A 196 -84.32 9.31 42.02
CA THR A 196 -84.42 10.37 43.04
C THR A 196 -83.65 11.60 42.57
N LEU A 197 -84.28 12.78 42.60
CA LEU A 197 -83.65 14.07 42.29
C LEU A 197 -83.43 14.83 43.60
N GLN A 198 -82.17 14.98 44.02
CA GLN A 198 -81.83 15.75 45.21
C GLN A 198 -81.28 17.11 44.79
N ALA A 199 -82.04 18.16 45.03
CA ALA A 199 -81.63 19.56 44.86
C ALA A 199 -81.43 20.20 46.24
N SER A 200 -80.19 20.56 46.57
CA SER A 200 -79.87 21.33 47.78
C SER A 200 -79.48 22.76 47.40
N SER A 201 -79.99 23.74 48.16
CA SER A 201 -79.64 25.16 47.99
C SER A 201 -78.12 25.33 48.03
N GLY A 202 -77.52 25.67 46.89
CA GLY A 202 -76.08 25.97 46.76
C GLY A 202 -75.13 24.80 46.43
N SER A 203 -75.61 23.59 46.08
CA SER A 203 -74.68 22.47 45.78
C SER A 203 -75.09 21.53 44.63
N GLY A 204 -75.79 22.05 43.62
CA GLY A 204 -76.08 21.28 42.40
C GLY A 204 -77.26 20.30 42.50
N VAL A 205 -77.52 19.61 41.39
CA VAL A 205 -78.57 18.60 41.19
C VAL A 205 -77.92 17.23 41.13
N THR A 206 -78.19 16.38 42.11
CA THR A 206 -77.76 14.98 42.11
C THR A 206 -78.91 14.05 41.75
N ILE A 207 -78.65 13.16 40.80
CA ILE A 207 -79.55 12.08 40.36
C ILE A 207 -78.98 10.76 40.88
N ASN A 208 -79.76 10.03 41.68
CA ASN A 208 -79.36 8.72 42.24
C ASN A 208 -80.18 7.58 41.64
N THR A 209 -79.56 6.42 41.44
CA THR A 209 -80.24 5.15 41.08
C THR A 209 -80.66 4.36 42.32
N ASP A 210 -81.48 3.31 42.13
CA ASP A 210 -81.87 2.38 43.19
C ASP A 210 -80.65 1.81 43.93
N GLY A 211 -80.68 1.91 45.26
CA GLY A 211 -79.57 1.50 46.12
C GLY A 211 -78.67 2.65 46.59
N GLY A 212 -78.97 3.90 46.24
CA GLY A 212 -78.26 5.09 46.75
C GLY A 212 -76.94 5.39 46.03
N THR A 213 -76.71 4.79 44.86
CA THR A 213 -75.53 5.09 44.04
C THR A 213 -75.81 6.34 43.20
N ARG A 214 -74.85 7.26 43.17
CA ARG A 214 -74.91 8.45 42.32
C ARG A 214 -74.89 8.04 40.85
N ALA A 215 -75.78 8.63 40.05
CA ALA A 215 -75.85 8.42 38.61
C ALA A 215 -75.25 9.62 37.86
N LEU A 216 -75.64 10.83 38.27
CA LEU A 216 -75.19 12.10 37.72
C LEU A 216 -75.25 13.18 38.80
N ASN A 217 -74.25 14.04 38.85
CA ASN A 217 -74.25 15.27 39.63
C ASN A 217 -73.92 16.43 38.70
N LEU A 218 -74.79 17.44 38.70
CA LEU A 218 -74.62 18.70 37.98
C LEU A 218 -74.49 19.82 39.01
N GLY A 219 -73.28 20.31 39.27
CA GLY A 219 -73.02 21.26 40.35
C GLY A 219 -72.15 22.43 39.94
N VAL A 220 -72.40 23.60 40.52
CA VAL A 220 -71.50 24.77 40.48
C VAL A 220 -70.42 24.62 41.56
N PRO A 221 -69.18 25.07 41.32
CA PRO A 221 -68.12 25.09 42.33
C PRO A 221 -68.57 25.86 43.58
N THR A 222 -68.06 25.50 44.76
CA THR A 222 -68.44 26.13 46.03
C THR A 222 -67.61 27.38 46.36
N ASP A 223 -66.86 27.94 45.40
CA ASP A 223 -66.05 29.13 45.67
C ASP A 223 -66.91 30.40 45.59
N ASP A 224 -66.83 31.19 46.68
CA ASP A 224 -67.63 32.39 46.99
C ASP A 224 -67.22 33.64 46.17
N ASP A 225 -66.45 33.49 45.09
CA ASP A 225 -65.98 34.61 44.26
C ASP A 225 -66.98 34.93 43.14
N ASP A 226 -67.59 36.11 43.22
CA ASP A 226 -68.67 36.68 42.40
C ASP A 226 -68.44 36.78 40.86
N ASP A 227 -67.46 36.07 40.28
CA ASP A 227 -67.25 36.06 38.83
C ASP A 227 -68.05 34.93 38.16
N ASN A 228 -69.16 35.33 37.53
CA ASN A 228 -70.11 34.55 36.71
C ASN A 228 -69.48 33.96 35.41
N THR A 229 -68.30 33.35 35.51
CA THR A 229 -67.54 32.76 34.39
C THR A 229 -67.19 31.28 34.59
N ALA A 230 -67.42 30.71 35.78
CA ALA A 230 -67.17 29.30 36.08
C ALA A 230 -68.27 28.38 35.49
N GLY A 231 -67.88 27.46 34.60
CA GLY A 231 -68.79 26.47 34.02
C GLY A 231 -69.29 25.44 35.04
N ALA A 232 -70.51 24.93 34.87
CA ALA A 232 -71.05 23.85 35.71
C ALA A 232 -70.26 22.55 35.51
N ASN A 233 -70.00 21.84 36.61
CA ASN A 233 -69.38 20.53 36.60
C ASN A 233 -70.40 19.44 36.24
N VAL A 234 -70.00 18.47 35.43
CA VAL A 234 -70.78 17.28 35.06
C VAL A 234 -70.07 16.05 35.62
N VAL A 235 -70.63 15.43 36.65
CA VAL A 235 -70.02 14.26 37.32
C VAL A 235 -70.97 13.07 37.27
N ALA A 236 -70.80 12.20 36.29
CA ALA A 236 -71.54 10.96 36.15
C ALA A 236 -70.78 9.74 36.69
N GLY A 237 -71.51 8.65 36.95
CA GLY A 237 -70.93 7.39 37.44
C GLY A 237 -70.84 7.27 38.96
N HIS A 238 -69.96 6.40 39.44
CA HIS A 238 -69.89 5.94 40.83
C HIS A 238 -69.74 7.08 41.87
N ALA A 239 -70.26 6.85 43.08
CA ALA A 239 -70.26 7.83 44.17
C ALA A 239 -68.86 8.26 44.63
N ASP A 240 -67.86 7.41 44.44
CA ASP A 240 -66.45 7.66 44.76
C ASP A 240 -65.75 8.56 43.75
N ASN A 241 -66.40 8.94 42.64
CA ASN A 241 -65.84 9.96 41.76
C ASN A 241 -65.76 11.29 42.52
N MET A 242 -64.57 11.88 42.56
CA MET A 242 -64.22 13.07 43.32
C MET A 242 -63.85 14.21 42.37
N VAL A 243 -64.32 15.40 42.70
CA VAL A 243 -63.92 16.66 42.08
C VAL A 243 -63.45 17.58 43.21
N ASN A 244 -62.32 18.26 43.02
CA ASN A 244 -61.84 19.27 43.95
C ASN A 244 -62.85 20.42 44.06
N ASN A 245 -63.13 20.91 45.27
CA ASN A 245 -64.22 21.84 45.54
C ASN A 245 -64.08 23.21 44.84
N SER A 246 -62.85 23.61 44.49
CA SER A 246 -62.56 24.85 43.75
C SER A 246 -62.53 24.68 42.23
N ALA A 247 -62.69 23.45 41.70
CA ALA A 247 -62.60 23.21 40.26
C ALA A 247 -63.92 23.51 39.53
N ALA A 248 -63.84 24.22 38.40
CA ALA A 248 -64.95 24.63 37.54
C ALA A 248 -64.89 24.01 36.13
N GLY A 249 -66.05 23.79 35.50
CA GLY A 249 -66.12 23.26 34.13
C GLY A 249 -65.63 21.82 33.95
N VAL A 250 -65.59 21.03 35.04
CA VAL A 250 -65.11 19.64 35.05
C VAL A 250 -66.10 18.69 34.38
N VAL A 251 -65.58 17.71 33.64
CA VAL A 251 -66.39 16.63 33.06
C VAL A 251 -65.88 15.26 33.49
N ILE A 252 -66.67 14.52 34.27
CA ILE A 252 -66.55 13.07 34.46
C ILE A 252 -67.76 12.45 33.74
N ALA A 253 -67.56 11.87 32.57
CA ALA A 253 -68.66 11.41 31.71
C ALA A 253 -69.30 10.09 32.18
N GLY A 254 -68.67 9.36 33.10
CA GLY A 254 -69.19 8.12 33.70
C GLY A 254 -68.10 7.29 34.38
N GLY A 255 -68.40 6.03 34.74
CA GLY A 255 -67.40 5.11 35.30
C GLY A 255 -67.12 5.28 36.79
N GLY A 256 -65.97 4.80 37.24
CA GLY A 256 -65.59 4.70 38.64
C GLY A 256 -66.08 3.41 39.30
N ALA A 257 -65.43 3.03 40.40
CA ALA A 257 -65.83 1.89 41.23
C ALA A 257 -65.50 2.17 42.70
N ALA A 258 -66.03 1.34 43.61
CA ALA A 258 -65.69 1.38 45.02
C ALA A 258 -64.15 1.35 45.22
N GLY A 259 -63.62 2.35 45.90
CA GLY A 259 -62.18 2.53 46.16
C GLY A 259 -61.33 2.86 44.92
N ASN A 260 -61.94 3.03 43.75
CA ASN A 260 -61.28 3.38 42.49
C ASN A 260 -62.15 4.39 41.72
N GLY A 261 -62.57 5.44 42.42
CA GLY A 261 -63.26 6.57 41.81
C GLY A 261 -62.32 7.39 40.92
N HIS A 262 -62.90 8.12 39.99
CA HIS A 262 -62.18 9.12 39.23
C HIS A 262 -61.86 10.33 40.10
N SER A 263 -60.70 10.95 39.92
CA SER A 263 -60.32 12.18 40.61
C SER A 263 -60.09 13.29 39.61
N VAL A 264 -60.72 14.44 39.80
CA VAL A 264 -60.43 15.64 39.02
C VAL A 264 -60.02 16.77 39.96
N GLY A 265 -58.84 17.36 39.73
CA GLY A 265 -58.19 18.28 40.65
C GLY A 265 -58.41 19.77 40.37
N ASN A 266 -58.73 20.17 39.13
CA ASN A 266 -58.70 21.57 38.71
C ASN A 266 -59.65 21.87 37.52
N ASP A 267 -59.71 23.12 37.11
CA ASP A 267 -60.66 23.64 36.12
C ASP A 267 -60.55 22.96 34.75
N TYR A 268 -61.68 22.74 34.08
CA TYR A 268 -61.80 22.21 32.71
C TYR A 268 -61.21 20.82 32.46
N ALA A 269 -60.71 20.15 33.50
CA ALA A 269 -60.18 18.81 33.39
C ALA A 269 -61.30 17.78 33.14
N THR A 270 -60.96 16.75 32.36
CA THR A 270 -61.93 15.79 31.82
C THR A 270 -61.50 14.35 32.05
N VAL A 271 -62.42 13.53 32.57
CA VAL A 271 -62.32 12.07 32.60
C VAL A 271 -63.49 11.48 31.81
N GLY A 272 -63.20 10.81 30.69
CA GLY A 272 -64.23 10.25 29.81
C GLY A 272 -64.90 8.97 30.34
N GLY A 273 -64.27 8.25 31.27
CA GLY A 273 -64.85 7.07 31.93
C GLY A 273 -63.80 6.08 32.45
N GLY A 274 -64.19 4.81 32.63
CA GLY A 274 -63.30 3.74 33.09
C GLY A 274 -63.28 3.57 34.62
N ARG A 275 -62.10 3.33 35.22
CA ARG A 275 -61.93 3.13 36.67
C ARG A 275 -60.63 3.77 37.18
N GLY A 276 -60.66 4.48 38.31
CA GLY A 276 -59.44 4.95 39.01
C GLY A 276 -58.59 6.00 38.29
N ASN A 277 -59.11 6.63 37.24
CA ASN A 277 -58.36 7.67 36.49
C ASN A 277 -58.31 9.01 37.23
N SER A 278 -57.21 9.74 37.09
CA SER A 278 -56.96 11.04 37.70
C SER A 278 -56.57 12.10 36.66
N ALA A 279 -57.27 13.23 36.63
CA ALA A 279 -56.90 14.42 35.86
C ALA A 279 -56.67 15.58 36.85
N VAL A 280 -55.41 15.95 37.07
CA VAL A 280 -55.03 16.73 38.25
C VAL A 280 -55.06 18.23 37.99
N ASP A 281 -54.46 18.70 36.89
CA ASP A 281 -54.30 20.12 36.59
C ASP A 281 -55.31 20.63 35.55
N ALA A 282 -55.31 21.96 35.35
CA ALA A 282 -56.31 22.63 34.54
C ALA A 282 -56.26 22.17 33.07
N GLY A 283 -57.40 21.71 32.55
CA GLY A 283 -57.55 21.20 31.19
C GLY A 283 -57.02 19.78 30.96
N ASP A 284 -56.44 19.13 31.97
CA ASP A 284 -55.93 17.77 31.85
C ASP A 284 -57.03 16.81 31.39
N THR A 285 -56.67 15.90 30.48
CA THR A 285 -57.65 15.00 29.86
C THR A 285 -57.23 13.56 29.99
N VAL A 286 -58.10 12.74 30.60
CA VAL A 286 -58.03 11.28 30.54
C VAL A 286 -59.27 10.77 29.82
N ALA A 287 -59.14 10.32 28.57
CA ALA A 287 -60.31 9.90 27.79
C ALA A 287 -60.97 8.60 28.32
N GLY A 288 -60.25 7.77 29.09
CA GLY A 288 -60.81 6.60 29.78
C GLY A 288 -59.75 5.64 30.30
N GLY A 289 -60.10 4.35 30.45
CA GLY A 289 -59.17 3.29 30.87
C GLY A 289 -59.12 3.04 32.38
N GLU A 290 -58.03 2.45 32.86
CA GLU A 290 -57.84 2.09 34.27
C GLU A 290 -56.59 2.74 34.88
N ASN A 291 -56.74 3.42 36.02
CA ASN A 291 -55.62 3.98 36.80
C ASN A 291 -54.66 4.88 36.00
N ASN A 292 -55.17 5.63 35.03
CA ASN A 292 -54.38 6.58 34.26
C ASN A 292 -54.33 7.95 34.97
N THR A 293 -53.20 8.63 34.92
CA THR A 293 -52.98 9.94 35.52
C THR A 293 -52.54 10.94 34.46
N ALA A 294 -53.30 12.01 34.28
CA ALA A 294 -52.84 13.24 33.64
C ALA A 294 -52.59 14.28 34.75
N ASN A 295 -51.39 14.84 34.78
CA ASN A 295 -50.96 15.85 35.73
C ASN A 295 -49.92 16.76 35.08
N ALA A 296 -50.35 17.86 34.47
CA ALA A 296 -49.43 18.77 33.79
C ALA A 296 -48.33 19.37 34.71
N ASN A 297 -48.54 19.42 36.02
CA ASN A 297 -47.75 20.18 36.99
C ASN A 297 -47.48 21.63 36.53
N ASP A 298 -48.47 22.28 35.90
CA ASP A 298 -48.35 23.64 35.34
C ASP A 298 -49.49 24.57 35.77
N SER A 299 -49.12 25.70 36.37
CA SER A 299 -50.05 26.80 36.64
C SER A 299 -50.43 27.63 35.40
N ARG A 300 -49.80 27.39 34.24
CA ARG A 300 -50.04 28.15 32.99
C ARG A 300 -51.16 27.57 32.10
N GLY A 301 -51.78 26.45 32.49
CA GLY A 301 -52.93 25.86 31.79
C GLY A 301 -52.58 25.10 30.50
N LEU A 302 -51.39 24.49 30.44
CA LEU A 302 -50.95 23.64 29.33
C LEU A 302 -51.20 22.15 29.70
N PRO A 303 -52.25 21.52 29.16
CA PRO A 303 -52.76 20.26 29.72
C PRO A 303 -51.94 19.03 29.34
N ALA A 304 -51.88 18.07 30.25
CA ALA A 304 -51.44 16.71 29.98
C ALA A 304 -52.60 15.87 29.45
N THR A 305 -52.31 14.93 28.55
CA THR A 305 -53.33 14.07 27.93
C THR A 305 -52.99 12.60 28.05
N VAL A 306 -53.93 11.81 28.55
CA VAL A 306 -53.93 10.34 28.43
C VAL A 306 -55.13 9.89 27.60
N GLY A 307 -54.87 9.25 26.45
CA GLY A 307 -55.94 8.77 25.56
C GLY A 307 -56.68 7.52 26.08
N GLY A 308 -56.09 6.78 27.02
CA GLY A 308 -56.71 5.60 27.64
C GLY A 308 -55.67 4.59 28.12
N GLY A 309 -56.01 3.30 28.12
CA GLY A 309 -55.11 2.22 28.54
C GLY A 309 -55.12 1.96 30.04
N SER A 310 -54.04 1.40 30.58
CA SER A 310 -53.93 1.01 32.00
C SER A 310 -52.65 1.54 32.63
N GLY A 311 -52.75 2.28 33.73
CA GLY A 311 -51.58 2.72 34.50
C GLY A 311 -50.65 3.67 33.75
N ASN A 312 -51.16 4.45 32.80
CA ASN A 312 -50.35 5.43 32.08
C ASN A 312 -50.31 6.76 32.84
N GLU A 313 -49.17 7.43 32.81
CA GLU A 313 -48.93 8.68 33.52
C GLU A 313 -48.37 9.75 32.56
N ALA A 314 -49.05 10.88 32.44
CA ALA A 314 -48.59 12.06 31.70
C ALA A 314 -48.40 13.19 32.73
N ILE A 315 -47.16 13.45 33.15
CA ILE A 315 -46.81 14.13 34.43
C ILE A 315 -46.10 15.49 34.20
N ALA A 316 -46.07 16.01 32.98
CA ALA A 316 -45.50 17.32 32.70
C ALA A 316 -46.32 18.11 31.68
N ILE A 317 -45.95 19.38 31.52
CA ILE A 317 -46.65 20.34 30.67
C ILE A 317 -46.80 19.80 29.24
N ASN A 318 -48.00 19.86 28.65
CA ASN A 318 -48.27 19.40 27.28
C ASN A 318 -47.81 17.97 26.96
N THR A 319 -47.70 17.09 27.96
CA THR A 319 -47.36 15.69 27.73
C THR A 319 -48.54 14.92 27.13
N THR A 320 -48.23 13.93 26.29
CA THR A 320 -49.25 13.06 25.70
C THR A 320 -48.85 11.60 25.84
N VAL A 321 -49.73 10.79 26.43
CA VAL A 321 -49.69 9.33 26.34
C VAL A 321 -50.95 8.86 25.63
N ALA A 322 -50.86 8.43 24.38
CA ALA A 322 -52.06 8.10 23.61
C ALA A 322 -52.77 6.83 24.12
N GLY A 323 -52.07 5.92 24.82
CA GLY A 323 -52.64 4.72 25.43
C GLY A 323 -51.56 3.73 25.88
N GLY A 324 -51.89 2.43 25.90
CA GLY A 324 -50.97 1.36 26.30
C GLY A 324 -51.05 1.00 27.79
N SER A 325 -49.99 0.39 28.32
CA SER A 325 -49.90 -0.08 29.70
C SER A 325 -48.63 0.46 30.37
N GLY A 326 -48.75 1.08 31.55
CA GLY A 326 -47.59 1.44 32.37
C GLY A 326 -46.61 2.43 31.72
N ASN A 327 -47.08 3.30 30.82
CA ASN A 327 -46.21 4.28 30.18
C ASN A 327 -46.15 5.58 30.99
N THR A 328 -44.98 6.19 31.11
CA THR A 328 -44.76 7.44 31.85
C THR A 328 -44.13 8.50 30.94
N ALA A 329 -44.81 9.61 30.72
CA ALA A 329 -44.28 10.80 30.04
C ALA A 329 -44.15 11.94 31.07
N ASP A 330 -42.93 12.22 31.52
CA ASP A 330 -42.62 13.20 32.56
C ASP A 330 -41.67 14.31 32.07
N GLY A 331 -41.17 14.23 30.83
CA GLY A 331 -40.48 15.34 30.16
C GLY A 331 -41.48 16.36 29.61
N SER A 332 -41.17 17.66 29.71
CA SER A 332 -42.04 18.71 29.14
C SER A 332 -42.24 18.51 27.64
N ILE A 333 -43.50 18.46 27.18
CA ILE A 333 -43.90 18.22 25.77
C ILE A 333 -43.50 16.81 25.27
N ALA A 334 -43.20 15.88 26.19
CA ALA A 334 -42.89 14.50 25.82
C ALA A 334 -44.13 13.77 25.28
N THR A 335 -43.90 12.86 24.32
CA THR A 335 -44.98 12.09 23.67
C THR A 335 -44.69 10.60 23.70
N ILE A 336 -45.66 9.82 24.16
CA ILE A 336 -45.68 8.36 24.03
C ILE A 336 -46.89 7.94 23.20
N GLY A 337 -46.66 7.32 22.05
CA GLY A 337 -47.73 6.82 21.17
C GLY A 337 -48.48 5.61 21.73
N GLY A 338 -47.87 4.85 22.65
CA GLY A 338 -48.47 3.71 23.35
C GLY A 338 -47.42 2.69 23.78
N GLY A 339 -47.80 1.42 23.86
CA GLY A 339 -46.89 0.33 24.23
C GLY A 339 -46.95 -0.06 25.70
N ASP A 340 -45.91 -0.75 26.19
CA ASP A 340 -45.83 -1.29 27.54
C ASP A 340 -44.56 -0.82 28.27
N GLY A 341 -44.70 -0.13 29.39
CA GLY A 341 -43.56 0.24 30.25
C GLY A 341 -42.59 1.26 29.66
N ASN A 342 -43.03 2.15 28.74
CA ASN A 342 -42.15 3.16 28.15
C ASN A 342 -42.03 4.40 29.03
N ASN A 343 -40.85 5.01 29.08
CA ASN A 343 -40.55 6.22 29.87
C ASN A 343 -39.95 7.34 29.01
N ALA A 344 -40.65 8.45 28.84
CA ALA A 344 -40.20 9.61 28.08
C ALA A 344 -40.00 10.82 29.02
N SER A 345 -38.76 10.99 29.48
CA SER A 345 -38.40 11.98 30.51
C SER A 345 -37.60 13.18 30.00
N GLY A 346 -37.11 13.15 28.75
CA GLY A 346 -36.46 14.31 28.13
C GLY A 346 -37.47 15.35 27.64
N THR A 347 -37.10 16.63 27.65
CA THR A 347 -37.94 17.70 27.07
C THR A 347 -38.09 17.45 25.57
N TYR A 348 -39.30 17.52 25.02
CA TYR A 348 -39.62 17.17 23.62
C TYR A 348 -39.25 15.73 23.22
N SER A 349 -38.97 14.84 24.17
CA SER A 349 -38.65 13.46 23.86
C SER A 349 -39.86 12.71 23.29
N THR A 350 -39.60 11.76 22.39
CA THR A 350 -40.66 10.98 21.75
C THR A 350 -40.38 9.49 21.85
N ILE A 351 -41.41 8.72 22.22
CA ILE A 351 -41.45 7.27 22.08
C ILE A 351 -42.66 6.91 21.22
N GLY A 352 -42.45 6.35 20.03
CA GLY A 352 -43.54 5.94 19.15
C GLY A 352 -44.38 4.80 19.74
N GLY A 353 -43.75 3.88 20.47
CA GLY A 353 -44.39 2.76 21.17
C GLY A 353 -43.38 1.70 21.60
N GLY A 354 -43.78 0.43 21.54
CA GLY A 354 -42.90 -0.69 21.90
C GLY A 354 -42.92 -1.04 23.38
N GLN A 355 -41.88 -1.72 23.87
CA GLN A 355 -41.80 -2.20 25.25
C GLN A 355 -40.53 -1.73 25.95
N ASN A 356 -40.65 -1.24 27.18
CA ASN A 356 -39.53 -0.91 28.08
C ASN A 356 -38.50 0.08 27.47
N ASN A 357 -38.95 1.01 26.63
CA ASN A 357 -38.07 2.02 26.04
C ASN A 357 -37.90 3.24 26.95
N LYS A 358 -36.73 3.88 26.93
CA LYS A 358 -36.39 5.05 27.76
C LYS A 358 -35.81 6.19 26.92
N SER A 359 -36.58 7.26 26.74
CA SER A 359 -36.14 8.46 26.02
C SER A 359 -35.90 9.58 27.04
N ASN A 360 -34.65 9.69 27.50
CA ASN A 360 -34.26 10.54 28.63
C ASN A 360 -33.57 11.83 28.19
N GLY A 361 -32.97 11.88 27.01
CA GLY A 361 -32.32 13.08 26.48
C GLY A 361 -33.34 14.09 25.95
N ASP A 362 -33.04 15.38 26.07
CA ASP A 362 -33.85 16.41 25.42
C ASP A 362 -33.86 16.19 23.90
N TYR A 363 -35.02 16.31 23.26
CA TYR A 363 -35.22 16.02 21.83
C TYR A 363 -34.89 14.58 21.39
N ALA A 364 -34.69 13.65 22.33
CA ALA A 364 -34.39 12.26 22.00
C ALA A 364 -35.60 11.52 21.42
N CYS A 365 -35.34 10.58 20.51
CA CYS A 365 -36.38 9.85 19.81
C CYS A 365 -36.15 8.33 19.81
N ILE A 366 -37.19 7.60 20.18
CA ILE A 366 -37.27 6.15 20.03
C ILE A 366 -38.52 5.85 19.19
N PRO A 367 -38.40 5.40 17.94
CA PRO A 367 -39.56 5.13 17.11
C PRO A 367 -40.40 3.92 17.59
N GLY A 368 -39.81 3.03 18.39
CA GLY A 368 -40.44 1.84 18.93
C GLY A 368 -39.41 0.78 19.33
N GLY A 369 -39.79 -0.50 19.30
CA GLY A 369 -38.90 -1.62 19.61
C GLY A 369 -38.92 -2.03 21.09
N GLU A 370 -37.87 -2.73 21.54
CA GLU A 370 -37.80 -3.27 22.90
C GLU A 370 -36.51 -2.84 23.61
N GLY A 371 -36.63 -2.31 24.82
CA GLY A 371 -35.48 -2.07 25.70
C GLY A 371 -34.48 -1.02 25.19
N ASN A 372 -34.88 -0.13 24.28
CA ASN A 372 -34.01 0.93 23.77
C ASN A 372 -33.85 2.06 24.79
N THR A 373 -32.68 2.68 24.82
CA THR A 373 -32.39 3.85 25.65
C THR A 373 -31.77 4.96 24.80
N ALA A 374 -32.39 6.13 24.77
CA ALA A 374 -31.90 7.34 24.12
C ALA A 374 -31.71 8.41 25.20
N SER A 375 -30.50 8.52 25.77
CA SER A 375 -30.22 9.45 26.88
C SER A 375 -29.41 10.68 26.49
N GLY A 376 -28.72 10.66 25.35
CA GLY A 376 -28.07 11.86 24.81
C GLY A 376 -29.09 12.87 24.25
N SER A 377 -28.79 14.15 24.34
CA SER A 377 -29.60 15.22 23.74
C SER A 377 -29.62 15.09 22.21
N GLY A 378 -30.81 15.07 21.61
CA GLY A 378 -31.01 14.86 20.17
C GLY A 378 -30.65 13.45 19.69
N SER A 379 -30.53 12.47 20.58
CA SER A 379 -30.17 11.10 20.23
C SER A 379 -31.34 10.30 19.62
N PHE A 380 -31.00 9.26 18.86
CA PHE A 380 -31.96 8.37 18.23
C PHE A 380 -31.58 6.91 18.49
N ALA A 381 -32.46 6.15 19.15
CA ALA A 381 -32.25 4.72 19.41
C ALA A 381 -33.39 3.89 18.82
N ALA A 382 -33.06 2.89 18.00
CA ALA A 382 -34.06 2.06 17.32
C ALA A 382 -33.67 0.57 17.23
N GLY A 383 -34.66 -0.31 17.17
CA GLY A 383 -34.48 -1.76 17.12
C GLY A 383 -34.73 -2.41 18.47
N GLN A 384 -33.81 -3.25 18.96
CA GLN A 384 -33.92 -3.83 20.31
C GLN A 384 -32.61 -3.62 21.11
N TRP A 385 -32.70 -3.18 22.37
CA TRP A 385 -31.55 -2.92 23.26
C TRP A 385 -30.50 -1.95 22.68
N ALA A 386 -30.90 -1.02 21.82
CA ALA A 386 -30.06 0.05 21.31
C ALA A 386 -29.87 1.14 22.37
N LYS A 387 -28.63 1.58 22.60
CA LYS A 387 -28.27 2.57 23.61
C LYS A 387 -27.57 3.78 23.01
N ALA A 388 -28.33 4.81 22.68
CA ALA A 388 -27.83 6.10 22.23
C ALA A 388 -27.57 6.99 23.46
N GLU A 389 -26.45 6.73 24.15
CA GLU A 389 -26.14 7.35 25.44
C GLU A 389 -25.45 8.73 25.29
N ASP A 390 -24.78 8.95 24.16
CA ASP A 390 -24.05 10.18 23.80
C ASP A 390 -24.93 11.18 23.01
N ASP A 391 -24.59 12.48 23.05
CA ASP A 391 -25.38 13.53 22.41
C ASP A 391 -25.35 13.39 20.88
N LYS A 392 -26.51 13.62 20.24
CA LYS A 392 -26.71 13.53 18.78
C LYS A 392 -26.29 12.18 18.17
N SER A 393 -26.21 11.14 18.99
CA SER A 393 -25.87 9.80 18.54
C SER A 393 -27.08 9.11 17.90
N PHE A 394 -26.83 8.34 16.84
CA PHE A 394 -27.81 7.45 16.23
C PHE A 394 -27.35 6.02 16.45
N VAL A 395 -28.17 5.22 17.13
CA VAL A 395 -27.87 3.81 17.42
C VAL A 395 -29.01 2.93 16.91
N TRP A 396 -28.66 1.96 16.06
CA TRP A 396 -29.58 0.91 15.61
C TRP A 396 -29.04 -0.48 15.91
N ASN A 397 -29.88 -1.34 16.49
CA ASN A 397 -29.53 -2.72 16.87
C ASN A 397 -30.61 -3.73 16.46
N ASP A 398 -30.22 -4.80 15.77
CA ASP A 398 -31.13 -5.80 15.19
C ASP A 398 -31.77 -6.79 16.20
N GLY A 399 -31.12 -7.05 17.34
CA GLY A 399 -31.72 -7.67 18.54
C GLY A 399 -31.57 -9.19 18.75
N SER A 400 -31.29 -10.02 17.76
CA SER A 400 -31.78 -11.42 17.88
C SER A 400 -30.92 -12.47 18.58
N GLY A 401 -31.58 -13.39 19.30
CA GLY A 401 -30.98 -14.59 19.88
C GLY A 401 -31.40 -15.85 19.11
N ALA A 402 -30.52 -16.84 19.05
CA ALA A 402 -30.72 -18.09 18.33
C ALA A 402 -31.98 -18.89 18.73
N THR A 403 -32.70 -19.38 17.72
CA THR A 403 -33.15 -20.78 17.65
C THR A 403 -32.94 -21.28 16.22
N ASP A 404 -31.75 -21.79 15.90
CA ASP A 404 -31.67 -22.78 14.83
C ASP A 404 -32.20 -24.10 15.38
N ALA A 405 -33.38 -24.49 14.91
CA ALA A 405 -33.84 -25.87 14.97
C ALA A 405 -34.29 -26.40 13.60
N THR A 406 -34.08 -25.65 12.52
CA THR A 406 -34.59 -26.04 11.17
C THR A 406 -33.66 -25.75 10.00
N GLY A 407 -32.45 -25.19 10.19
CA GLY A 407 -31.43 -25.14 9.14
C GLY A 407 -31.83 -24.40 7.86
N ASP A 408 -32.70 -23.40 7.94
CA ASP A 408 -33.03 -22.51 6.82
C ASP A 408 -32.58 -21.08 7.14
N SER A 409 -31.50 -20.63 6.50
CA SER A 409 -30.71 -19.44 6.89
C SER A 409 -31.14 -18.17 6.16
N SER A 410 -32.44 -17.93 5.99
CA SER A 410 -32.95 -16.74 5.27
C SER A 410 -33.23 -15.53 6.15
N ASP A 411 -32.97 -15.61 7.45
CA ASP A 411 -33.05 -14.45 8.35
C ASP A 411 -31.75 -14.33 9.16
N LYS A 412 -30.84 -13.48 8.68
CA LYS A 412 -29.45 -13.33 9.16
C LYS A 412 -29.25 -12.08 10.04
N PHE A 413 -30.31 -11.59 10.66
CA PHE A 413 -30.23 -10.45 11.57
C PHE A 413 -30.43 -10.98 12.98
N SER A 414 -29.36 -11.28 13.75
CA SER A 414 -29.46 -11.70 15.15
C SER A 414 -28.27 -11.48 16.09
N SER A 415 -28.37 -10.55 17.07
CA SER A 415 -27.63 -10.61 18.35
C SER A 415 -28.33 -9.98 19.61
N ASN A 416 -28.38 -10.72 20.74
CA ASN A 416 -28.90 -10.31 22.07
C ASN A 416 -27.80 -9.70 22.99
N THR A 417 -27.14 -8.63 22.56
CA THR A 417 -26.23 -7.90 23.46
C THR A 417 -26.42 -6.40 23.33
N ASN A 418 -26.41 -5.70 24.48
CA ASN A 418 -26.41 -4.24 24.56
C ASN A 418 -25.41 -3.65 23.55
N PHE A 419 -25.88 -2.75 22.69
CA PHE A 419 -25.04 -2.03 21.73
C PHE A 419 -25.14 -0.54 22.03
N ASN A 420 -24.01 0.07 22.36
CA ASN A 420 -23.91 1.46 22.79
C ASN A 420 -23.07 2.32 21.83
N SER A 421 -23.23 3.63 21.94
CA SER A 421 -22.48 4.65 21.17
C SER A 421 -21.01 4.79 21.59
N THR A 422 -20.58 4.19 22.70
CA THR A 422 -19.18 4.20 23.19
C THR A 422 -18.35 3.09 22.51
N PRO A 423 -17.13 3.36 21.99
CA PRO A 423 -16.27 4.51 22.23
C PRO A 423 -16.39 5.65 21.21
N ALA A 424 -17.38 5.64 20.31
CA ALA A 424 -17.46 6.63 19.22
C ALA A 424 -17.76 8.06 19.71
N GLY A 425 -18.48 8.21 20.83
CA GLY A 425 -18.79 9.50 21.45
C GLY A 425 -19.91 10.28 20.75
N ASP A 426 -19.98 11.58 20.99
CA ASP A 426 -21.00 12.49 20.43
C ASP A 426 -20.98 12.52 18.88
N ASN A 427 -22.14 12.78 18.27
CA ASN A 427 -22.33 12.84 16.82
C ASN A 427 -22.00 11.52 16.08
N SER A 428 -22.11 10.37 16.76
CA SER A 428 -21.82 9.07 16.18
C SER A 428 -23.01 8.43 15.47
N PHE A 429 -22.74 7.69 14.38
CA PHE A 429 -23.69 6.80 13.71
C PHE A 429 -23.24 5.35 13.93
N SER A 430 -23.82 4.70 14.94
CA SER A 430 -23.47 3.34 15.34
C SER A 430 -24.53 2.34 14.88
N VAL A 431 -24.12 1.37 14.07
CA VAL A 431 -25.02 0.33 13.54
C VAL A 431 -24.45 -1.04 13.84
N LYS A 432 -25.23 -1.86 14.53
CA LYS A 432 -24.93 -3.28 14.71
C LYS A 432 -25.88 -4.09 13.85
N ALA A 433 -25.33 -4.64 12.77
CA ALA A 433 -26.04 -5.47 11.81
C ALA A 433 -25.21 -6.72 11.51
N THR A 434 -25.67 -7.88 11.95
CA THR A 434 -24.97 -9.16 11.72
C THR A 434 -24.95 -9.59 10.25
N GLY A 435 -25.90 -9.09 9.45
CA GLY A 435 -25.93 -9.25 7.99
C GLY A 435 -25.10 -8.23 7.19
N GLY A 436 -24.32 -7.37 7.85
CA GLY A 436 -23.60 -6.26 7.22
C GLY A 436 -24.43 -4.97 7.09
N VAL A 437 -23.76 -3.85 6.79
CA VAL A 437 -24.39 -2.51 6.63
C VAL A 437 -24.16 -2.04 5.22
N ARG A 438 -25.20 -1.63 4.48
CA ARG A 438 -25.11 -1.14 3.09
C ARG A 438 -25.58 0.31 2.99
N PHE A 439 -24.68 1.21 2.58
CA PHE A 439 -25.01 2.59 2.23
C PHE A 439 -25.16 2.71 0.71
N VAL A 440 -26.38 2.96 0.24
CA VAL A 440 -26.69 3.17 -1.18
C VAL A 440 -26.46 4.65 -1.52
N THR A 441 -25.48 4.95 -2.38
CA THR A 441 -25.10 6.35 -2.69
C THR A 441 -25.57 6.83 -4.06
N SER A 442 -26.16 5.95 -4.88
CA SER A 442 -26.75 6.29 -6.17
C SER A 442 -28.13 5.66 -6.36
N GLY A 443 -29.02 6.36 -7.07
CA GLY A 443 -30.42 5.93 -7.29
C GLY A 443 -30.60 4.67 -8.13
N ASP A 444 -29.52 4.09 -8.66
CA ASP A 444 -29.52 2.93 -9.55
C ASP A 444 -29.08 1.62 -8.87
N ASN A 445 -28.92 1.60 -7.54
CA ASN A 445 -28.49 0.42 -6.78
C ASN A 445 -27.15 -0.18 -7.27
N THR A 446 -26.29 0.59 -7.93
CA THR A 446 -24.95 0.13 -8.34
C THR A 446 -23.82 0.69 -7.47
N SER A 447 -23.97 1.88 -6.88
CA SER A 447 -22.97 2.48 -5.99
C SER A 447 -23.28 2.26 -4.51
N HIS A 448 -22.42 1.50 -3.82
CA HIS A 448 -22.55 1.15 -2.41
C HIS A 448 -21.20 1.13 -1.72
N ALA A 449 -21.15 1.65 -0.50
CA ALA A 449 -20.16 1.27 0.49
C ALA A 449 -20.87 0.35 1.49
N TYR A 450 -20.42 -0.90 1.62
CA TYR A 450 -21.00 -1.82 2.59
C TYR A 450 -19.94 -2.58 3.37
N VAL A 451 -20.24 -2.90 4.62
CA VAL A 451 -19.44 -3.84 5.41
C VAL A 451 -20.08 -5.21 5.26
N ASP A 452 -19.34 -6.19 4.71
CA ASP A 452 -19.85 -7.55 4.53
C ASP A 452 -19.92 -8.34 5.85
N THR A 453 -20.46 -9.56 5.80
CA THR A 453 -20.61 -10.43 6.99
C THR A 453 -19.27 -10.91 7.58
N GLY A 454 -18.16 -10.71 6.88
CA GLY A 454 -16.80 -10.99 7.35
C GLY A 454 -16.07 -9.77 7.92
N GLY A 455 -16.72 -8.59 7.91
CA GLY A 455 -16.12 -7.32 8.36
C GLY A 455 -15.34 -6.58 7.28
N ASN A 456 -15.41 -7.00 6.01
CA ASN A 456 -14.71 -6.31 4.93
C ASN A 456 -15.50 -5.08 4.46
N VAL A 457 -14.82 -3.94 4.33
CA VAL A 457 -15.38 -2.75 3.68
C VAL A 457 -15.33 -2.97 2.17
N VAL A 458 -16.49 -3.24 1.57
CA VAL A 458 -16.67 -3.38 0.13
C VAL A 458 -17.29 -2.09 -0.40
N ALA A 459 -16.49 -1.31 -1.11
CA ALA A 459 -16.96 -0.12 -1.82
C ALA A 459 -16.99 -0.42 -3.31
N SER A 460 -18.14 -0.22 -3.96
CA SER A 460 -18.27 -0.38 -5.41
C SER A 460 -17.67 0.81 -6.18
N ASN A 461 -17.26 1.86 -5.48
CA ASN A 461 -16.43 2.98 -5.94
C ASN A 461 -15.48 3.39 -4.79
N ASN A 462 -14.26 3.79 -5.14
CA ASN A 462 -13.17 4.31 -4.30
C ASN A 462 -13.47 4.49 -2.81
N LEU A 463 -12.77 3.71 -1.97
CA LEU A 463 -12.52 4.10 -0.58
C LEU A 463 -11.53 5.28 -0.63
N ASP A 464 -12.06 6.50 -0.59
CA ASP A 464 -11.27 7.73 -0.49
C ASP A 464 -10.79 7.90 0.96
N ALA A 465 -9.57 7.45 1.22
CA ALA A 465 -8.80 7.91 2.36
C ALA A 465 -8.09 9.17 1.89
N GLN A 466 -8.62 10.36 2.24
CA GLN A 466 -8.22 11.67 1.73
C GLN A 466 -6.90 11.68 0.91
N GLY A 467 -7.04 11.60 -0.42
CA GLY A 467 -5.94 11.71 -1.38
C GLY A 467 -5.47 10.38 -2.01
N GLY A 468 -5.91 9.24 -1.49
CA GLY A 468 -5.64 7.91 -2.00
C GLY A 468 -6.91 7.10 -2.20
N THR A 469 -7.01 6.37 -3.33
CA THR A 469 -8.17 5.53 -3.60
C THR A 469 -7.78 4.07 -3.79
N VAL A 470 -8.56 3.17 -3.18
CA VAL A 470 -8.36 1.72 -3.23
C VAL A 470 -9.44 1.08 -4.09
N GLU A 471 -9.05 0.54 -5.24
CA GLU A 471 -9.95 -0.19 -6.14
C GLU A 471 -9.69 -1.70 -6.00
N ASN A 472 -10.69 -2.44 -5.50
CA ASN A 472 -10.72 -3.89 -5.53
C ASN A 472 -11.56 -4.32 -6.74
N THR A 473 -10.89 -4.59 -7.85
CA THR A 473 -11.54 -5.12 -9.06
C THR A 473 -11.33 -6.64 -9.11
N THR A 474 -12.24 -7.37 -9.76
CA THR A 474 -12.08 -8.79 -10.09
C THR A 474 -10.84 -8.96 -10.98
N GLY A 475 -9.65 -9.03 -10.38
CA GLY A 475 -8.36 -9.00 -11.09
C GLY A 475 -7.21 -8.35 -10.34
N GLY A 476 -7.43 -7.62 -9.24
CA GLY A 476 -6.35 -7.09 -8.41
C GLY A 476 -6.70 -5.87 -7.55
N LEU A 477 -5.80 -5.55 -6.63
CA LEU A 477 -5.85 -4.39 -5.73
C LEU A 477 -5.03 -3.24 -6.32
N THR A 478 -5.66 -2.10 -6.61
CA THR A 478 -4.98 -0.90 -7.13
C THR A 478 -5.05 0.24 -6.13
N LEU A 479 -3.89 0.80 -5.78
CA LEU A 479 -3.73 2.04 -5.04
C LEU A 479 -3.48 3.17 -6.04
N LYS A 480 -4.31 4.21 -5.99
CA LYS A 480 -4.16 5.40 -6.83
C LYS A 480 -3.93 6.64 -5.99
N GLN A 481 -3.09 7.55 -6.47
CA GLN A 481 -2.89 8.89 -5.94
C GLN A 481 -3.38 9.91 -6.99
N ASN A 482 -4.28 10.82 -6.60
CA ASN A 482 -4.89 11.81 -7.51
C ASN A 482 -5.50 11.19 -8.80
N GLY A 483 -6.05 9.98 -8.71
CA GLY A 483 -6.65 9.26 -9.85
C GLY A 483 -5.68 8.44 -10.71
N THR A 484 -4.37 8.56 -10.49
CA THR A 484 -3.33 7.80 -11.22
C THR A 484 -2.88 6.59 -10.40
N GLN A 485 -2.69 5.43 -11.04
CA GLN A 485 -2.11 4.25 -10.39
C GLN A 485 -0.75 4.59 -9.78
N ALA A 486 -0.58 4.28 -8.50
CA ALA A 486 0.69 4.31 -7.81
C ALA A 486 1.24 2.89 -7.61
N LEU A 487 0.37 1.94 -7.27
CA LEU A 487 0.69 0.53 -7.07
C LEU A 487 -0.49 -0.35 -7.48
N LYS A 488 -0.21 -1.44 -8.18
CA LYS A 488 -1.18 -2.48 -8.51
C LYS A 488 -0.65 -3.84 -8.09
N LEU A 489 -1.45 -4.56 -7.32
CA LEU A 489 -1.21 -5.95 -6.93
C LEU A 489 -2.16 -6.84 -7.72
N LEU A 490 -1.62 -7.71 -8.56
CA LEU A 490 -2.39 -8.68 -9.34
C LEU A 490 -2.24 -10.06 -8.71
N ASP A 491 -3.34 -10.80 -8.60
CA ASP A 491 -3.25 -12.24 -8.35
C ASP A 491 -2.60 -12.89 -9.58
N GLY A 492 -1.54 -13.67 -9.36
CA GLY A 492 -0.83 -14.43 -10.40
C GLY A 492 -1.66 -15.55 -11.05
N SER A 493 -2.95 -15.67 -10.72
CA SER A 493 -3.86 -16.69 -11.22
C SER A 493 -5.20 -16.12 -11.71
N SER A 494 -5.24 -15.57 -12.93
CA SER A 494 -6.53 -15.34 -13.61
C SER A 494 -7.13 -16.63 -14.20
N SER A 495 -6.46 -17.78 -14.08
CA SER A 495 -7.00 -19.07 -14.52
C SER A 495 -6.47 -20.25 -13.69
N ILE A 496 -7.40 -21.14 -13.33
CA ILE A 496 -7.23 -22.54 -12.89
C ILE A 496 -7.08 -22.80 -11.38
N SER A 497 -8.02 -23.64 -10.91
CA SER A 497 -8.10 -24.52 -9.73
C SER A 497 -6.92 -24.57 -8.76
N PRO A 498 -7.18 -24.83 -7.46
CA PRO A 498 -6.15 -25.05 -6.46
C PRO A 498 -5.27 -26.24 -6.86
N SER A 499 -4.18 -25.98 -7.56
CA SER A 499 -3.09 -26.95 -7.67
C SER A 499 -2.49 -27.10 -6.28
N SER A 500 -2.17 -28.33 -5.93
CA SER A 500 -1.70 -28.79 -4.61
C SER A 500 -0.41 -28.13 -4.09
N ASP A 501 0.15 -27.14 -4.79
CA ASP A 501 1.44 -26.51 -4.50
C ASP A 501 1.28 -25.00 -4.30
N GLY A 502 0.95 -24.59 -3.07
CA GLY A 502 1.25 -23.26 -2.53
C GLY A 502 0.48 -22.06 -3.10
N ALA A 503 0.36 -21.00 -2.30
CA ALA A 503 -0.21 -19.73 -2.73
C ALA A 503 0.60 -19.15 -3.91
N THR A 504 -0.07 -18.74 -4.99
CA THR A 504 0.58 -18.04 -6.11
C THR A 504 1.04 -16.65 -5.63
N PRO A 505 2.34 -16.32 -5.72
CA PRO A 505 2.82 -15.01 -5.28
C PRO A 505 2.21 -13.92 -6.18
N PRO A 506 1.74 -12.80 -5.59
CA PRO A 506 1.16 -11.71 -6.36
C PRO A 506 2.22 -11.05 -7.25
N ASN A 507 1.78 -10.46 -8.35
CA ASN A 507 2.61 -9.54 -9.12
C ASN A 507 2.48 -8.13 -8.52
N VAL A 508 3.61 -7.44 -8.39
CA VAL A 508 3.70 -6.08 -7.84
C VAL A 508 4.06 -5.12 -8.97
N ILE A 509 3.17 -4.18 -9.29
CA ILE A 509 3.36 -3.23 -10.38
C ILE A 509 3.21 -1.80 -9.83
N GLY A 510 4.34 -1.18 -9.49
CA GLY A 510 4.44 0.21 -9.07
C GLY A 510 4.65 1.17 -10.24
N GLY A 511 4.39 2.45 -9.99
CA GLY A 511 4.65 3.53 -10.93
C GLY A 511 3.57 3.71 -11.99
N HIS A 512 3.98 4.18 -13.16
CA HIS A 512 3.09 4.62 -14.23
C HIS A 512 2.09 3.51 -14.66
N PRO A 513 0.81 3.84 -14.92
CA PRO A 513 -0.22 2.86 -15.31
C PRO A 513 0.10 2.02 -16.55
N SER A 514 1.01 2.50 -17.41
CA SER A 514 1.44 1.77 -18.62
C SER A 514 2.41 0.63 -18.34
N ASN A 515 3.03 0.57 -17.15
CA ASN A 515 3.91 -0.54 -16.77
C ASN A 515 3.17 -1.87 -16.89
N ASN A 516 3.78 -2.85 -17.54
CA ASN A 516 3.08 -4.04 -18.03
C ASN A 516 3.80 -5.34 -17.67
N THR A 517 3.02 -6.40 -17.50
CA THR A 517 3.51 -7.75 -17.27
C THR A 517 3.55 -8.62 -18.53
N GLY A 518 3.36 -8.01 -19.71
CA GLY A 518 3.51 -8.67 -21.02
C GLY A 518 2.44 -9.71 -21.38
N GLY A 519 1.48 -10.01 -20.50
CA GLY A 519 0.35 -10.92 -20.79
C GLY A 519 -0.09 -11.74 -19.57
N ASN A 520 -1.25 -12.40 -19.67
CA ASN A 520 -1.83 -13.20 -18.58
C ASN A 520 -0.99 -14.48 -18.34
N GLU A 521 -0.78 -14.84 -17.07
CA GLU A 521 -0.08 -16.04 -16.53
C GLU A 521 1.38 -15.88 -16.08
N VAL A 522 1.84 -14.68 -15.73
CA VAL A 522 3.12 -14.51 -15.01
C VAL A 522 2.92 -14.46 -13.49
N LYS A 523 3.91 -14.97 -12.73
CA LYS A 523 3.85 -15.12 -11.27
C LYS A 523 5.06 -14.48 -10.59
N GLY A 524 4.83 -13.78 -9.47
CA GLY A 524 5.87 -13.18 -8.65
C GLY A 524 6.71 -12.11 -9.37
N VAL A 525 6.14 -11.44 -10.37
CA VAL A 525 6.80 -10.33 -11.06
C VAL A 525 6.85 -9.10 -10.17
N THR A 526 7.95 -8.36 -10.24
CA THR A 526 8.08 -7.05 -9.57
C THR A 526 8.48 -5.97 -10.58
N ILE A 527 7.67 -4.94 -10.69
CA ILE A 527 8.04 -3.63 -11.25
C ILE A 527 7.93 -2.65 -10.10
N ALA A 528 9.04 -2.16 -9.56
CA ALA A 528 9.00 -1.36 -8.33
C ALA A 528 8.49 0.07 -8.55
N GLY A 529 8.58 0.60 -9.78
CA GLY A 529 8.17 1.97 -10.09
C GLY A 529 8.55 2.42 -11.51
N GLY A 530 8.60 3.74 -11.71
CA GLY A 530 8.98 4.36 -12.98
C GLY A 530 7.92 4.23 -14.07
N GLY A 531 8.34 4.32 -15.33
CA GLY A 531 7.47 4.41 -16.50
C GLY A 531 7.06 5.86 -16.83
N GLY A 532 6.48 6.08 -18.01
CA GLY A 532 5.98 7.40 -18.40
C GLY A 532 5.33 7.45 -19.79
N ASP A 533 4.62 8.56 -20.04
CA ASP A 533 3.82 8.82 -21.24
C ASP A 533 4.56 9.54 -22.40
N TYR A 534 5.89 9.62 -22.36
CA TYR A 534 6.65 10.26 -23.45
C TYR A 534 6.67 9.38 -24.72
N ASP A 535 6.30 9.95 -25.88
CA ASP A 535 6.39 9.39 -27.25
C ASP A 535 6.35 7.83 -27.35
N ASN A 536 5.13 7.27 -27.36
CA ASN A 536 4.81 5.84 -27.55
C ASN A 536 4.99 4.89 -26.34
N SER A 537 4.83 5.39 -25.11
CA SER A 537 4.92 4.62 -23.85
C SER A 537 6.36 4.19 -23.52
N TRP A 538 6.86 4.71 -22.39
CA TRP A 538 8.14 4.30 -21.81
C TRP A 538 7.90 3.33 -20.65
N ASP A 539 7.05 2.36 -20.88
CA ASP A 539 6.63 1.35 -19.91
C ASP A 539 7.79 0.44 -19.53
N ASN A 540 7.91 0.19 -18.23
CA ASN A 540 8.68 -0.92 -17.75
C ASN A 540 7.86 -2.20 -17.99
N THR A 541 8.49 -3.20 -18.60
CA THR A 541 7.89 -4.50 -18.88
C THR A 541 8.62 -5.60 -18.11
N ALA A 542 7.90 -6.39 -17.34
CA ALA A 542 8.42 -7.58 -16.69
C ALA A 542 7.49 -8.78 -16.96
N SER A 543 7.88 -9.67 -17.87
CA SER A 543 6.91 -10.54 -18.58
C SER A 543 7.12 -12.04 -18.43
N ASP A 544 7.84 -12.49 -17.40
CA ASP A 544 8.02 -13.92 -17.11
C ASP A 544 8.23 -14.15 -15.60
N TRP A 545 8.25 -15.40 -15.16
CA TRP A 545 8.24 -15.79 -13.75
C TRP A 545 9.42 -15.19 -12.98
N TRP A 546 9.09 -14.51 -11.87
CA TRP A 546 10.06 -13.85 -10.99
C TRP A 546 10.93 -12.80 -11.68
N ALA A 547 10.52 -12.30 -12.86
CA ALA A 547 11.20 -11.18 -13.50
C ALA A 547 11.08 -9.91 -12.66
N THR A 548 12.15 -9.14 -12.60
CA THR A 548 12.22 -7.92 -11.78
C THR A 548 12.71 -6.74 -12.59
N VAL A 549 11.97 -5.63 -12.52
CA VAL A 549 12.41 -4.30 -12.94
C VAL A 549 12.39 -3.38 -11.72
N GLY A 550 13.55 -2.90 -11.28
CA GLY A 550 13.64 -2.02 -10.10
C GLY A 550 13.02 -0.64 -10.32
N GLY A 551 12.91 -0.17 -11.56
CA GLY A 551 12.28 1.10 -11.92
C GLY A 551 12.84 1.67 -13.22
N GLY A 552 12.89 3.00 -13.33
CA GLY A 552 13.41 3.69 -14.51
C GLY A 552 12.41 3.80 -15.66
N LEU A 553 12.90 3.91 -16.90
CA LEU A 553 12.09 4.19 -18.08
C LEU A 553 12.35 3.15 -19.19
N LYS A 554 11.27 2.56 -19.72
CA LYS A 554 11.34 1.64 -20.88
C LYS A 554 12.26 0.41 -20.67
N ASN A 555 12.33 -0.11 -19.45
CA ASN A 555 13.15 -1.30 -19.15
C ASN A 555 12.35 -2.59 -19.36
N THR A 556 12.99 -3.63 -19.91
CA THR A 556 12.34 -4.92 -20.21
C THR A 556 13.06 -6.07 -19.53
N ALA A 557 12.38 -6.81 -18.65
CA ALA A 557 12.82 -8.10 -18.10
C ALA A 557 11.86 -9.20 -18.56
N SER A 558 12.21 -9.95 -19.60
CA SER A 558 11.24 -10.78 -20.35
C SER A 558 11.46 -12.29 -20.29
N ASN A 559 12.27 -12.77 -19.35
CA ASN A 559 12.53 -14.20 -19.15
C ASN A 559 12.59 -14.56 -17.66
N THR A 560 12.49 -15.84 -17.36
CA THR A 560 12.44 -16.36 -16.00
C THR A 560 13.66 -15.88 -15.19
N GLN A 561 13.40 -15.23 -14.06
CA GLN A 561 14.41 -14.64 -13.16
C GLN A 561 15.30 -13.56 -13.82
N ALA A 562 14.89 -13.00 -14.95
CA ALA A 562 15.59 -11.86 -15.55
C ALA A 562 15.44 -10.62 -14.66
N THR A 563 16.51 -9.85 -14.50
CA THR A 563 16.53 -8.67 -13.63
C THR A 563 17.07 -7.47 -14.39
N VAL A 564 16.31 -6.37 -14.36
CA VAL A 564 16.81 -5.03 -14.69
C VAL A 564 16.76 -4.18 -13.43
N GLY A 565 17.90 -3.72 -12.91
CA GLY A 565 17.93 -2.92 -11.68
C GLY A 565 17.30 -1.53 -11.86
N GLY A 566 17.37 -0.94 -13.05
CA GLY A 566 16.76 0.34 -13.39
C GLY A 566 17.37 0.95 -14.67
N GLY A 567 17.46 2.27 -14.73
CA GLY A 567 18.02 3.00 -15.88
C GLY A 567 17.01 3.24 -17.00
N GLN A 568 17.49 3.34 -18.24
CA GLN A 568 16.64 3.61 -19.40
C GLN A 568 16.92 2.65 -20.57
N ASP A 569 15.85 2.11 -21.16
CA ASP A 569 15.89 1.27 -22.37
C ASP A 569 16.77 0.02 -22.24
N ASN A 570 16.87 -0.54 -21.04
CA ASN A 570 17.65 -1.76 -20.77
C ASN A 570 16.79 -3.01 -20.99
N THR A 571 17.37 -4.06 -21.56
CA THR A 571 16.69 -5.33 -21.85
C THR A 571 17.44 -6.52 -21.24
N ALA A 572 16.80 -7.24 -20.31
CA ALA A 572 17.22 -8.55 -19.83
C ALA A 572 16.23 -9.61 -20.36
N SER A 573 16.60 -10.35 -21.40
CA SER A 573 15.71 -11.32 -22.08
C SER A 573 16.22 -12.77 -22.07
N GLY A 574 17.38 -13.02 -21.48
CA GLY A 574 17.86 -14.37 -21.18
C GLY A 574 17.42 -14.88 -19.81
N SER A 575 17.28 -16.19 -19.63
CA SER A 575 16.96 -16.79 -18.33
C SER A 575 18.06 -16.47 -17.32
N ARG A 576 17.70 -15.90 -16.15
CA ARG A 576 18.62 -15.38 -15.12
C ARG A 576 19.58 -14.28 -15.63
N ALA A 577 19.25 -13.61 -16.74
CA ALA A 577 20.04 -12.50 -17.22
C ALA A 577 19.89 -11.29 -16.29
N THR A 578 20.97 -10.53 -16.11
CA THR A 578 21.00 -9.35 -15.25
C THR A 578 21.53 -8.16 -16.01
N VAL A 579 20.75 -7.07 -16.03
CA VAL A 579 21.23 -5.73 -16.35
C VAL A 579 21.10 -4.87 -15.10
N ALA A 580 22.19 -4.50 -14.45
CA ALA A 580 22.06 -3.76 -13.19
C ALA A 580 21.52 -2.33 -13.39
N GLY A 581 21.75 -1.72 -14.56
CA GLY A 581 21.21 -0.41 -14.93
C GLY A 581 21.88 0.18 -16.18
N GLY A 582 21.93 1.51 -16.27
CA GLY A 582 22.55 2.24 -17.38
C GLY A 582 21.58 2.61 -18.51
N TYR A 583 22.10 2.78 -19.72
CA TYR A 583 21.33 3.20 -20.89
C TYR A 583 21.49 2.20 -22.05
N TYR A 584 20.38 1.67 -22.56
CA TYR A 584 20.38 0.85 -23.78
C TYR A 584 21.23 -0.44 -23.69
N ASN A 585 21.31 -1.05 -22.51
CA ASN A 585 22.07 -2.29 -22.32
C ASN A 585 21.20 -3.52 -22.60
N THR A 586 21.77 -4.56 -23.20
CA THR A 586 21.05 -5.80 -23.55
C THR A 586 21.78 -7.03 -23.00
N ALA A 587 21.09 -7.83 -22.18
CA ALA A 587 21.53 -9.15 -21.72
C ALA A 587 20.50 -10.20 -22.19
N SER A 588 20.76 -10.88 -23.31
CA SER A 588 19.78 -11.74 -23.99
C SER A 588 20.07 -13.24 -23.90
N SER A 589 21.24 -13.63 -23.42
CA SER A 589 21.65 -15.03 -23.22
C SER A 589 21.42 -15.51 -21.79
N SER A 590 21.38 -16.83 -21.57
CA SER A 590 21.19 -17.38 -20.23
C SER A 590 22.35 -16.99 -19.30
N GLN A 591 22.02 -16.49 -18.11
CA GLN A 591 22.98 -15.98 -17.12
C GLN A 591 23.88 -14.85 -17.63
N ALA A 592 23.47 -14.16 -18.71
CA ALA A 592 24.18 -13.01 -19.23
C ALA A 592 24.18 -11.88 -18.20
N THR A 593 25.30 -11.19 -18.04
CA THR A 593 25.43 -10.07 -17.10
C THR A 593 25.93 -8.83 -17.81
N VAL A 594 25.18 -7.73 -17.69
CA VAL A 594 25.66 -6.39 -18.00
C VAL A 594 25.55 -5.53 -16.74
N ALA A 595 26.68 -5.22 -16.11
CA ALA A 595 26.65 -4.49 -14.84
C ALA A 595 26.33 -2.99 -15.01
N GLY A 596 26.34 -2.44 -16.22
CA GLY A 596 25.91 -1.07 -16.50
C GLY A 596 26.50 -0.50 -17.78
N GLY A 597 26.70 0.82 -17.81
CA GLY A 597 27.24 1.55 -18.96
C GLY A 597 26.19 1.91 -20.00
N SER A 598 26.63 2.08 -21.25
CA SER A 598 25.77 2.51 -22.36
C SER A 598 25.94 1.60 -23.57
N LYS A 599 24.84 1.12 -24.15
CA LYS A 599 24.82 0.32 -25.39
C LYS A 599 25.60 -1.01 -25.32
N ASN A 600 25.80 -1.57 -24.13
CA ASN A 600 26.52 -2.83 -23.97
C ASN A 600 25.60 -4.02 -24.26
N THR A 601 26.14 -5.06 -24.91
CA THR A 601 25.37 -6.23 -25.34
C THR A 601 26.05 -7.53 -24.92
N ALA A 602 25.42 -8.30 -24.04
CA ALA A 602 25.80 -9.66 -23.68
C ALA A 602 24.78 -10.66 -24.28
N LYS A 603 25.14 -11.27 -25.41
CA LYS A 603 24.22 -12.05 -26.26
C LYS A 603 24.74 -13.40 -26.75
N GLY A 604 25.98 -13.76 -26.41
CA GLY A 604 26.60 -15.01 -26.84
C GLY A 604 26.48 -16.15 -25.83
N GLY A 605 26.29 -17.38 -26.32
CA GLY A 605 26.37 -18.62 -25.53
C GLY A 605 25.63 -18.58 -24.19
N ASN A 606 26.20 -19.23 -23.17
CA ASN A 606 25.81 -19.13 -21.77
C ASN A 606 26.83 -18.28 -21.00
N GLN A 607 26.36 -17.51 -20.02
CA GLN A 607 27.21 -16.74 -19.09
C GLN A 607 28.13 -15.65 -19.70
N PRO A 608 27.73 -14.92 -20.78
CA PRO A 608 28.53 -13.79 -21.25
C PRO A 608 28.48 -12.63 -20.24
N THR A 609 29.60 -11.95 -20.03
CA THR A 609 29.70 -10.83 -19.08
C THR A 609 30.25 -9.57 -19.73
N VAL A 610 29.57 -8.45 -19.53
CA VAL A 610 30.11 -7.10 -19.77
C VAL A 610 30.02 -6.31 -18.47
N ALA A 611 31.16 -5.93 -17.89
CA ALA A 611 31.14 -5.20 -16.62
C ALA A 611 30.75 -3.72 -16.78
N GLY A 612 30.85 -3.14 -17.99
CA GLY A 612 30.38 -1.78 -18.26
C GLY A 612 30.96 -1.18 -19.54
N GLY A 613 31.08 0.15 -19.59
CA GLY A 613 31.65 0.89 -20.72
C GLY A 613 30.63 1.31 -21.77
N LEU A 614 31.11 1.57 -23.00
CA LEU A 614 30.30 2.07 -24.12
C LEU A 614 30.35 1.09 -25.31
N SER A 615 29.19 0.60 -25.76
CA SER A 615 29.06 -0.20 -26.98
C SER A 615 29.92 -1.49 -27.00
N ASN A 616 30.15 -2.11 -25.84
CA ASN A 616 30.88 -3.37 -25.76
C ASN A 616 29.98 -4.57 -26.05
N THR A 617 30.54 -5.62 -26.66
CA THR A 617 29.80 -6.82 -27.10
C THR A 617 30.45 -8.10 -26.57
N ALA A 618 29.70 -8.88 -25.81
CA ALA A 618 30.03 -10.23 -25.39
C ALA A 618 29.15 -11.23 -26.16
N ASN A 619 29.74 -11.94 -27.13
CA ASN A 619 29.05 -12.73 -28.16
C ASN A 619 29.53 -14.21 -28.26
N GLY A 620 30.39 -14.68 -27.36
CA GLY A 620 30.76 -16.10 -27.22
C GLY A 620 30.20 -16.76 -25.95
N ASP A 621 30.41 -18.07 -25.80
CA ASP A 621 30.10 -18.79 -24.54
C ASP A 621 31.15 -18.47 -23.47
N ARG A 622 30.70 -18.11 -22.26
CA ARG A 622 31.55 -17.77 -21.10
C ARG A 622 32.62 -16.72 -21.36
N VAL A 623 32.30 -15.73 -22.20
CA VAL A 623 33.20 -14.61 -22.50
C VAL A 623 33.12 -13.50 -21.47
N THR A 624 34.18 -12.71 -21.36
CA THR A 624 34.22 -11.52 -20.50
C THR A 624 34.72 -10.30 -21.26
N VAL A 625 33.99 -9.20 -21.15
CA VAL A 625 34.47 -7.85 -21.49
C VAL A 625 34.49 -7.00 -20.22
N GLY A 626 35.67 -6.63 -19.75
CA GLY A 626 35.83 -5.87 -18.50
C GLY A 626 35.35 -4.43 -18.59
N GLY A 627 35.29 -3.84 -19.78
CA GLY A 627 34.81 -2.47 -20.00
C GLY A 627 35.38 -1.85 -21.25
N GLY A 628 35.60 -0.52 -21.23
CA GLY A 628 36.15 0.22 -22.36
C GLY A 628 35.10 0.63 -23.40
N SER A 629 35.51 0.79 -24.65
CA SER A 629 34.63 1.28 -25.73
C SER A 629 34.75 0.44 -27.00
N GLN A 630 33.63 -0.07 -27.50
CA GLN A 630 33.54 -0.84 -28.75
C GLN A 630 34.40 -2.12 -28.76
N ASN A 631 34.55 -2.77 -27.61
CA ASN A 631 35.27 -4.03 -27.52
C ASN A 631 34.35 -5.22 -27.81
N GLU A 632 34.86 -6.26 -28.45
CA GLU A 632 34.11 -7.49 -28.75
C GLU A 632 34.84 -8.75 -28.30
N ALA A 633 34.18 -9.58 -27.48
CA ALA A 633 34.65 -10.93 -27.17
C ALA A 633 33.66 -11.95 -27.74
N SER A 634 34.09 -12.80 -28.68
CA SER A 634 33.22 -13.73 -29.40
C SER A 634 33.70 -15.19 -29.47
N GLY A 635 34.97 -15.47 -29.15
CA GLY A 635 35.49 -16.83 -29.01
C GLY A 635 35.04 -17.47 -27.70
N GLU A 636 34.83 -18.79 -27.66
CA GLU A 636 34.50 -19.49 -26.42
C GLU A 636 35.60 -19.25 -25.36
N HIS A 637 35.22 -18.87 -24.14
CA HIS A 637 36.15 -18.51 -23.06
C HIS A 637 37.11 -17.34 -23.36
N SER A 638 36.85 -16.53 -24.39
CA SER A 638 37.70 -15.38 -24.70
C SER A 638 37.49 -14.21 -23.73
N THR A 639 38.51 -13.38 -23.58
CA THR A 639 38.49 -12.23 -22.66
C THR A 639 39.03 -10.97 -23.31
N VAL A 640 38.30 -9.87 -23.18
CA VAL A 640 38.81 -8.51 -23.39
C VAL A 640 38.81 -7.78 -22.05
N GLY A 641 39.97 -7.46 -21.51
CA GLY A 641 40.09 -6.76 -20.21
C GLY A 641 39.53 -5.33 -20.26
N GLY A 642 39.71 -4.63 -21.38
CA GLY A 642 39.24 -3.26 -21.60
C GLY A 642 39.80 -2.67 -22.89
N GLY A 643 40.04 -1.35 -22.89
CA GLY A 643 40.60 -0.65 -24.05
C GLY A 643 39.54 -0.12 -25.02
N ARG A 644 39.93 0.10 -26.28
CA ARG A 644 39.04 0.63 -27.32
C ARG A 644 39.19 -0.16 -28.63
N VAL A 645 38.06 -0.59 -29.20
CA VAL A 645 38.00 -1.37 -30.45
C VAL A 645 38.92 -2.58 -30.41
N CYS A 646 38.85 -3.36 -29.32
CA CYS A 646 39.62 -4.60 -29.18
C CYS A 646 38.73 -5.81 -29.44
N THR A 647 39.25 -6.83 -30.15
CA THR A 647 38.50 -8.04 -30.49
C THR A 647 39.19 -9.30 -29.97
N ALA A 648 38.48 -10.14 -29.22
CA ALA A 648 38.92 -11.49 -28.85
C ALA A 648 37.95 -12.54 -29.42
N SER A 649 38.19 -12.99 -30.64
CA SER A 649 37.29 -13.90 -31.37
C SER A 649 37.78 -15.35 -31.47
N GLY A 650 39.05 -15.62 -31.14
CA GLY A 650 39.57 -16.97 -31.01
C GLY A 650 39.14 -17.65 -29.72
N ASN A 651 38.92 -18.96 -29.76
CA ASN A 651 38.59 -19.71 -28.53
C ASN A 651 39.75 -19.63 -27.54
N PHE A 652 39.49 -19.32 -26.28
CA PHE A 652 40.48 -19.07 -25.23
C PHE A 652 41.44 -17.90 -25.53
N SER A 653 41.11 -17.01 -26.48
CA SER A 653 41.97 -15.86 -26.80
C SER A 653 41.83 -14.75 -25.75
N THR A 654 42.87 -13.93 -25.62
CA THR A 654 42.90 -12.85 -24.63
C THR A 654 43.44 -11.56 -25.22
N VAL A 655 42.70 -10.47 -24.98
CA VAL A 655 43.17 -9.10 -25.14
C VAL A 655 43.12 -8.42 -23.77
N PRO A 656 44.25 -8.21 -23.07
CA PRO A 656 44.22 -7.58 -21.75
C PRO A 656 43.75 -6.12 -21.80
N GLY A 657 43.92 -5.45 -22.93
CA GLY A 657 43.53 -4.07 -23.20
C GLY A 657 44.34 -3.49 -24.36
N GLY A 658 44.15 -2.19 -24.63
CA GLY A 658 44.85 -1.49 -25.71
C GLY A 658 43.90 -0.74 -26.64
N HIS A 659 44.33 -0.56 -27.88
CA HIS A 659 43.61 0.16 -28.92
C HIS A 659 43.76 -0.58 -30.25
N TYR A 660 42.66 -1.04 -30.86
CA TYR A 660 42.72 -1.86 -32.09
C TYR A 660 43.54 -3.17 -31.94
N ALA A 661 43.45 -3.85 -30.79
CA ALA A 661 44.10 -5.14 -30.60
C ALA A 661 43.14 -6.30 -30.90
N ASP A 662 43.55 -7.23 -31.75
CA ASP A 662 42.74 -8.33 -32.27
C ASP A 662 43.39 -9.71 -32.01
N ALA A 663 42.81 -10.51 -31.12
CA ALA A 663 43.20 -11.88 -30.83
C ALA A 663 42.19 -12.87 -31.45
N THR A 664 42.40 -13.23 -32.72
CA THR A 664 41.45 -14.04 -33.51
C THR A 664 41.83 -15.53 -33.62
N GLY A 665 43.10 -15.88 -33.40
CA GLY A 665 43.55 -17.27 -33.28
C GLY A 665 43.12 -17.96 -31.98
N THR A 666 42.98 -19.28 -32.01
CA THR A 666 42.69 -20.09 -30.81
C THR A 666 43.85 -19.98 -29.82
N LYS A 667 43.58 -19.69 -28.56
CA LYS A 667 44.59 -19.45 -27.50
C LYS A 667 45.57 -18.32 -27.82
N SER A 668 45.20 -17.38 -28.69
CA SER A 668 46.07 -16.26 -29.03
C SER A 668 46.00 -15.13 -27.99
N PHE A 669 47.04 -14.30 -27.98
CA PHE A 669 47.18 -13.17 -27.08
C PHE A 669 47.60 -11.92 -27.87
N ALA A 670 46.84 -10.83 -27.77
CA ALA A 670 47.18 -9.57 -28.42
C ALA A 670 47.11 -8.41 -27.42
N ALA A 671 48.18 -7.62 -27.31
CA ALA A 671 48.26 -6.51 -26.34
C ALA A 671 48.91 -5.28 -26.97
N GLY A 672 48.43 -4.09 -26.58
CA GLY A 672 48.96 -2.81 -27.04
C GLY A 672 48.13 -2.16 -28.15
N SER A 673 48.78 -1.35 -29.00
CA SER A 673 48.11 -0.70 -30.13
C SER A 673 48.29 -1.51 -31.42
N SER A 674 47.22 -1.69 -32.20
CA SER A 674 47.24 -2.34 -33.52
C SER A 674 47.89 -3.74 -33.57
N ALA A 675 47.83 -4.48 -32.46
CA ALA A 675 48.39 -5.83 -32.35
C ALA A 675 47.38 -6.89 -32.81
N THR A 676 47.75 -7.73 -33.78
CA THR A 676 46.86 -8.74 -34.39
C THR A 676 47.45 -10.15 -34.28
N ALA A 677 46.91 -10.96 -33.37
CA ALA A 677 47.27 -12.37 -33.19
C ALA A 677 46.23 -13.28 -33.88
N SER A 678 46.39 -13.46 -35.19
CA SER A 678 45.45 -14.20 -36.07
C SER A 678 45.70 -15.70 -36.16
N ASN A 679 46.87 -16.16 -35.72
CA ASN A 679 47.24 -17.57 -35.76
C ASN A 679 47.03 -18.23 -34.39
N ASP A 680 46.77 -19.55 -34.40
CA ASP A 680 46.56 -20.31 -33.17
C ASP A 680 47.83 -20.27 -32.30
N GLY A 681 47.68 -20.03 -31.00
CA GLY A 681 48.77 -19.95 -30.04
C GLY A 681 49.70 -18.74 -30.18
N ALA A 682 49.39 -17.78 -31.07
CA ALA A 682 50.25 -16.63 -31.30
C ALA A 682 50.15 -15.56 -30.19
N PHE A 683 51.26 -14.91 -29.87
CA PHE A 683 51.37 -13.81 -28.91
C PHE A 683 51.93 -12.57 -29.62
N VAL A 684 51.18 -11.47 -29.65
CA VAL A 684 51.59 -10.24 -30.33
C VAL A 684 51.51 -9.05 -29.38
N TRP A 685 52.65 -8.36 -29.22
CA TRP A 685 52.74 -7.08 -28.52
C TRP A 685 52.96 -5.94 -29.52
N GLY A 686 52.02 -4.99 -29.55
CA GLY A 686 52.15 -3.71 -30.22
C GLY A 686 52.61 -2.62 -29.24
N ASP A 687 53.41 -1.67 -29.72
CA ASP A 687 53.79 -0.49 -28.95
C ASP A 687 52.70 0.59 -28.99
N SER A 688 53.07 1.85 -28.73
CA SER A 688 52.16 2.99 -28.81
C SER A 688 51.91 3.49 -30.23
N SER A 689 52.49 2.86 -31.26
CA SER A 689 52.28 3.26 -32.65
C SER A 689 50.98 2.68 -33.20
N ASP A 690 50.36 3.36 -34.15
CA ASP A 690 49.16 2.85 -34.85
C ASP A 690 49.51 1.86 -35.98
N THR A 691 50.75 1.36 -36.03
CA THR A 691 51.21 0.45 -37.09
C THR A 691 50.70 -0.97 -36.82
N SER A 692 50.06 -1.59 -37.81
CA SER A 692 49.60 -2.99 -37.66
C SER A 692 50.79 -3.94 -37.51
N VAL A 693 50.72 -4.81 -36.51
CA VAL A 693 51.67 -5.88 -36.23
C VAL A 693 50.89 -7.18 -36.20
N GLU A 694 51.22 -8.12 -37.08
CA GLU A 694 50.38 -9.31 -37.32
C GLU A 694 51.19 -10.60 -37.22
N SER A 695 50.63 -11.62 -36.56
CA SER A 695 51.19 -12.98 -36.60
C SER A 695 51.13 -13.56 -38.01
N SER A 696 52.12 -14.37 -38.38
CA SER A 696 52.14 -15.07 -39.68
C SER A 696 52.19 -16.60 -39.58
N ALA A 697 52.39 -17.14 -38.37
CA ALA A 697 52.40 -18.57 -38.11
C ALA A 697 51.79 -18.91 -36.74
N ASN A 698 51.36 -20.17 -36.57
CA ASN A 698 50.91 -20.68 -35.28
C ASN A 698 52.07 -20.71 -34.26
N ASP A 699 51.73 -20.56 -32.98
CA ASP A 699 52.64 -20.61 -31.84
C ASP A 699 53.81 -19.59 -31.93
N GLN A 700 53.59 -18.48 -32.67
CA GLN A 700 54.57 -17.42 -32.88
C GLN A 700 54.46 -16.34 -31.80
N VAL A 701 55.59 -15.83 -31.32
CA VAL A 701 55.64 -14.61 -30.50
C VAL A 701 56.24 -13.45 -31.30
N ILE A 702 55.59 -12.28 -31.28
CA ILE A 702 56.04 -11.05 -31.93
C ILE A 702 56.04 -9.90 -30.92
N PHE A 703 57.15 -9.16 -30.88
CA PHE A 703 57.26 -7.90 -30.15
C PHE A 703 57.57 -6.77 -31.14
N GLN A 704 56.64 -5.83 -31.28
CA GLN A 704 56.92 -4.54 -31.90
C GLN A 704 57.21 -3.54 -30.79
N ALA A 705 58.45 -3.04 -30.76
CA ALA A 705 58.86 -1.98 -29.86
C ALA A 705 59.68 -0.96 -30.65
N GLY A 706 59.09 0.21 -30.91
CA GLY A 706 59.74 1.27 -31.66
C GLY A 706 60.87 1.97 -30.89
N GLY A 707 60.75 2.09 -29.57
CA GLY A 707 61.59 2.98 -28.75
C GLY A 707 61.52 4.43 -29.23
N THR A 708 61.98 5.41 -28.43
CA THR A 708 62.30 6.71 -29.02
C THR A 708 63.76 6.70 -29.45
N ARG A 709 64.09 7.50 -30.47
CA ARG A 709 65.49 7.69 -30.91
C ARG A 709 66.40 8.18 -29.77
N ASP A 710 65.81 8.77 -28.73
CA ASP A 710 66.48 9.33 -27.56
C ASP A 710 66.68 8.31 -26.42
N SER A 711 65.87 7.24 -26.34
CA SER A 711 66.02 6.17 -25.34
C SER A 711 67.02 5.09 -25.75
N GLY A 712 67.36 4.99 -27.04
CA GLY A 712 68.34 4.03 -27.59
C GLY A 712 67.85 2.59 -27.64
N THR A 713 67.18 2.10 -26.59
CA THR A 713 66.76 0.70 -26.42
C THR A 713 65.28 0.49 -26.72
N ALA A 714 64.98 -0.58 -27.48
CA ALA A 714 63.64 -1.01 -27.85
C ALA A 714 63.15 -2.22 -27.04
N VAL A 715 64.01 -3.21 -26.81
CA VAL A 715 63.70 -4.40 -26.00
C VAL A 715 64.82 -4.63 -24.99
N GLU A 716 64.48 -4.94 -23.75
CA GLU A 716 65.46 -5.18 -22.68
C GLU A 716 65.04 -6.37 -21.82
N PHE A 717 66.01 -7.25 -21.52
CA PHE A 717 65.89 -8.34 -20.57
C PHE A 717 66.98 -8.18 -19.51
N TYR A 718 66.57 -8.01 -18.25
CA TYR A 718 67.48 -7.89 -17.12
C TYR A 718 67.30 -9.05 -16.14
N SER A 719 68.38 -9.44 -15.50
CA SER A 719 68.43 -10.32 -14.34
C SER A 719 68.94 -9.51 -13.16
N GLN A 720 68.10 -9.39 -12.13
CA GLN A 720 68.46 -8.71 -10.88
C GLN A 720 68.81 -9.75 -9.83
N SER A 721 69.88 -9.49 -9.09
CA SER A 721 70.12 -10.05 -7.76
C SER A 721 70.17 -8.88 -6.77
N ASP A 722 69.80 -9.11 -5.51
CA ASP A 722 69.62 -8.07 -4.46
C ASP A 722 70.87 -7.20 -4.18
N GLU A 723 72.01 -7.44 -4.84
CA GLU A 723 73.28 -6.74 -4.64
C GLU A 723 73.88 -6.30 -6.01
N ASP A 724 73.61 -5.04 -6.41
CA ASP A 724 74.36 -4.16 -7.35
C ASP A 724 74.85 -4.69 -8.72
N ALA A 725 74.51 -5.91 -9.14
CA ALA A 725 74.89 -6.47 -10.44
C ALA A 725 73.64 -6.71 -11.31
N ASP A 726 73.28 -5.71 -12.10
CA ASP A 726 72.37 -5.88 -13.24
C ASP A 726 73.15 -6.59 -14.35
N ALA A 727 72.74 -7.81 -14.73
CA ALA A 727 73.20 -8.47 -15.95
C ALA A 727 72.03 -8.63 -16.91
N GLY A 728 72.24 -8.48 -18.21
CA GLY A 728 71.14 -8.51 -19.18
C GLY A 728 71.56 -8.34 -20.63
N VAL A 729 70.55 -8.39 -21.51
CA VAL A 729 70.68 -8.16 -22.95
C VAL A 729 69.63 -7.17 -23.42
N SER A 730 70.02 -6.29 -24.36
CA SER A 730 69.11 -5.32 -24.95
C SER A 730 69.19 -5.31 -26.48
N LEU A 731 68.13 -4.85 -27.13
CA LEU A 731 68.06 -4.61 -28.56
C LEU A 731 67.72 -3.14 -28.77
N ASP A 732 68.59 -2.43 -29.50
CA ASP A 732 68.38 -1.01 -29.79
C ASP A 732 67.25 -0.77 -30.80
N ALA A 733 66.68 0.43 -30.75
CA ALA A 733 65.70 0.87 -31.72
C ALA A 733 66.28 0.84 -33.15
N ASN A 734 65.66 0.07 -34.05
CA ASN A 734 66.15 -0.23 -35.40
C ASN A 734 67.49 -1.01 -35.45
N GLY A 735 67.91 -1.62 -34.34
CA GLY A 735 69.08 -2.47 -34.24
C GLY A 735 68.82 -3.88 -34.79
N GLY A 736 69.87 -4.53 -35.27
CA GLY A 736 69.82 -5.93 -35.75
C GLY A 736 70.58 -6.92 -34.87
N GLY A 737 71.14 -6.49 -33.75
CA GLY A 737 71.99 -7.31 -32.88
C GLY A 737 71.71 -7.07 -31.41
N TRP A 738 71.95 -8.10 -30.61
CA TRP A 738 71.84 -8.03 -29.15
C TRP A 738 73.05 -7.33 -28.55
N ASN A 739 72.79 -6.34 -27.71
CA ASN A 739 73.77 -5.72 -26.84
C ASN A 739 73.82 -6.51 -25.53
N SER A 740 74.89 -7.29 -25.32
CA SER A 740 75.15 -7.95 -24.03
C SER A 740 75.98 -7.03 -23.14
N LEU A 741 75.61 -6.89 -21.86
CA LEU A 741 76.39 -6.08 -20.92
C LEU A 741 77.83 -6.62 -20.78
N SER A 742 78.82 -5.81 -21.15
CA SER A 742 80.24 -6.19 -21.11
C SER A 742 81.16 -5.05 -20.63
N SER A 743 80.66 -4.24 -19.68
CA SER A 743 81.46 -3.17 -19.08
C SER A 743 82.53 -3.72 -18.14
N ARG A 744 83.75 -3.17 -18.16
CA ARG A 744 84.78 -3.50 -17.14
C ARG A 744 84.28 -3.17 -15.72
N ALA A 745 83.44 -2.15 -15.57
CA ALA A 745 82.86 -1.81 -14.27
C ALA A 745 81.86 -2.84 -13.76
N ALA A 746 81.28 -3.66 -14.66
CA ALA A 746 80.37 -4.74 -14.32
C ALA A 746 81.10 -6.09 -14.08
N LYS A 747 82.44 -6.11 -14.12
CA LYS A 747 83.26 -7.33 -14.04
C LYS A 747 84.32 -7.21 -12.95
N THR A 748 84.59 -8.32 -12.26
CA THR A 748 85.73 -8.51 -11.33
C THR A 748 86.69 -9.56 -11.90
N ASP A 749 87.86 -9.73 -11.26
CA ASP A 749 88.83 -10.81 -11.56
C ASP A 749 89.27 -10.87 -13.04
N VAL A 750 89.66 -9.72 -13.57
CA VAL A 750 90.03 -9.57 -14.98
C VAL A 750 91.53 -9.81 -15.19
N ASP A 751 91.90 -11.04 -15.53
CA ASP A 751 93.27 -11.46 -15.85
C ASP A 751 93.52 -11.61 -17.37
N PRO A 752 94.73 -11.31 -17.87
CA PRO A 752 95.07 -11.52 -19.28
C PRO A 752 95.23 -13.02 -19.60
N VAL A 753 94.79 -13.42 -20.79
CA VAL A 753 94.91 -14.80 -21.31
C VAL A 753 96.07 -14.93 -22.30
N SER A 754 96.73 -16.08 -22.32
CA SER A 754 97.80 -16.39 -23.28
C SER A 754 97.20 -16.83 -24.61
N GLY A 755 97.44 -16.06 -25.67
CA GLY A 755 96.92 -16.38 -27.00
C GLY A 755 97.46 -17.69 -27.56
N SER A 756 98.71 -18.06 -27.23
CA SER A 756 99.30 -19.33 -27.70
C SER A 756 98.67 -20.54 -27.03
N GLU A 757 98.36 -20.47 -25.73
CA GLU A 757 97.68 -21.55 -24.99
C GLU A 757 96.24 -21.72 -25.50
N VAL A 758 95.50 -20.63 -25.67
CA VAL A 758 94.15 -20.68 -26.25
C VAL A 758 94.18 -21.23 -27.67
N LEU A 759 95.19 -20.89 -28.48
CA LEU A 759 95.35 -21.43 -29.83
C LEU A 759 95.66 -22.93 -29.82
N GLU A 760 96.48 -23.43 -28.89
CA GLU A 760 96.78 -24.86 -28.76
C GLU A 760 95.55 -25.69 -28.38
N GLU A 761 94.69 -25.16 -27.49
CA GLU A 761 93.42 -25.80 -27.15
C GLU A 761 92.43 -25.71 -28.32
N ILE A 762 92.32 -24.57 -29.01
CA ILE A 762 91.50 -24.42 -30.23
C ILE A 762 91.96 -25.36 -31.36
N GLU A 763 93.26 -25.59 -31.52
CA GLU A 763 93.80 -26.52 -32.53
C GLU A 763 93.39 -27.98 -32.25
N GLN A 764 93.07 -28.32 -31.00
CA GLN A 764 92.59 -29.64 -30.58
C GLN A 764 91.07 -29.74 -30.50
N LEU A 765 90.37 -28.61 -30.37
CA LEU A 765 88.93 -28.56 -30.26
C LEU A 765 88.26 -29.01 -31.56
N GLU A 766 87.40 -30.02 -31.47
CA GLU A 766 86.65 -30.49 -32.62
C GLU A 766 85.58 -29.47 -33.01
N VAL A 767 85.58 -29.06 -34.29
CA VAL A 767 84.49 -28.28 -34.88
C VAL A 767 83.75 -29.17 -35.87
N SER A 768 82.54 -29.55 -35.49
CA SER A 768 81.71 -30.49 -36.27
C SER A 768 80.51 -29.76 -36.86
N THR A 769 79.98 -30.27 -37.97
CA THR A 769 78.65 -29.87 -38.43
C THR A 769 77.59 -30.74 -37.77
N TRP A 770 76.52 -30.15 -37.28
CA TRP A 770 75.51 -30.86 -36.51
C TRP A 770 74.11 -30.33 -36.80
N ARG A 771 73.12 -31.08 -36.32
CA ARG A 771 71.69 -30.74 -36.37
C ARG A 771 71.10 -31.04 -35.00
N TYR A 772 70.18 -30.21 -34.55
CA TYR A 772 69.39 -30.57 -33.37
C TYR A 772 68.50 -31.77 -33.69
N ASP A 773 68.37 -32.70 -32.74
CA ASP A 773 67.41 -33.79 -32.88
C ASP A 773 65.98 -33.23 -32.97
N GLY A 774 65.24 -33.62 -34.01
CA GLY A 774 63.92 -33.10 -34.32
C GLY A 774 63.85 -31.76 -35.08
N GLN A 775 64.97 -31.13 -35.43
CA GLN A 775 64.98 -29.95 -36.31
C GLN A 775 64.87 -30.35 -37.79
N ASP A 776 64.41 -29.41 -38.63
CA ASP A 776 64.40 -29.55 -40.08
C ASP A 776 65.79 -29.93 -40.65
N GLU A 777 65.85 -30.98 -41.48
CA GLU A 777 67.10 -31.55 -42.01
C GLU A 777 67.89 -30.58 -42.91
N SER A 778 67.24 -29.55 -43.46
CA SER A 778 67.90 -28.51 -44.26
C SER A 778 68.75 -27.55 -43.42
N ILE A 779 68.50 -27.48 -42.11
CA ILE A 779 69.22 -26.60 -41.21
C ILE A 779 70.45 -27.35 -40.69
N LEU A 780 71.62 -26.96 -41.19
CA LEU A 780 72.90 -27.47 -40.74
C LEU A 780 73.61 -26.38 -39.95
N HIS A 781 74.04 -26.72 -38.74
CA HIS A 781 74.87 -25.86 -37.90
C HIS A 781 76.32 -26.32 -37.94
N MET A 782 77.22 -25.45 -37.49
CA MET A 782 78.64 -25.73 -37.33
C MET A 782 79.14 -25.06 -36.07
N GLY A 783 79.89 -25.80 -35.27
CA GLY A 783 80.48 -25.30 -34.04
C GLY A 783 81.03 -26.44 -33.20
N PRO A 784 81.76 -26.13 -32.12
CA PRO A 784 82.14 -27.13 -31.13
C PRO A 784 80.92 -27.63 -30.36
N MET A 785 81.04 -28.81 -29.75
CA MET A 785 80.08 -29.26 -28.74
C MET A 785 80.34 -28.51 -27.42
N ALA A 786 79.30 -28.31 -26.62
CA ALA A 786 79.40 -27.51 -25.39
C ALA A 786 80.30 -28.17 -24.34
N GLU A 787 80.25 -29.49 -24.25
CA GLU A 787 81.03 -30.29 -23.32
C GLU A 787 82.52 -30.19 -23.63
N ASP A 788 82.91 -30.35 -24.90
CA ASP A 788 84.31 -30.24 -25.34
C ASP A 788 84.83 -28.79 -25.15
N PHE A 789 83.99 -27.79 -25.42
CA PHE A 789 84.35 -26.39 -25.20
C PHE A 789 84.55 -26.09 -23.70
N HIS A 790 83.69 -26.64 -22.83
CA HIS A 790 83.83 -26.50 -21.39
C HIS A 790 85.04 -27.25 -20.86
N GLU A 791 85.34 -28.46 -21.36
CA GLU A 791 86.53 -29.22 -20.98
C GLU A 791 87.82 -28.47 -21.38
N ALA A 792 87.84 -27.86 -22.57
CA ALA A 792 89.01 -27.12 -23.07
C ALA A 792 89.27 -25.79 -22.34
N PHE A 793 88.22 -25.01 -22.04
CA PHE A 793 88.37 -23.63 -21.53
C PHE A 793 87.84 -23.38 -20.12
N GLY A 794 86.97 -24.26 -19.60
CA GLY A 794 86.33 -24.09 -18.28
C GLY A 794 85.40 -22.87 -18.19
N LEU A 795 84.87 -22.38 -19.30
CA LEU A 795 84.00 -21.20 -19.38
C LEU A 795 82.51 -21.60 -19.42
N GLY A 796 81.62 -20.68 -19.03
CA GLY A 796 80.17 -20.90 -18.94
C GLY A 796 79.69 -21.39 -17.58
N SER A 797 78.36 -21.33 -17.36
CA SER A 797 77.70 -21.76 -16.12
C SER A 797 77.16 -23.20 -16.15
N SER A 798 77.31 -23.88 -17.28
CA SER A 798 76.85 -25.25 -17.54
C SER A 798 77.73 -25.91 -18.60
N GLU A 799 77.93 -27.21 -18.49
CA GLU A 799 78.62 -28.05 -19.48
C GLU A 799 77.79 -28.22 -20.78
N GLU A 800 76.47 -27.99 -20.74
CA GLU A 800 75.56 -28.22 -21.88
C GLU A 800 75.30 -26.94 -22.72
N THR A 801 75.90 -25.80 -22.36
CA THR A 801 75.65 -24.53 -23.05
C THR A 801 76.91 -23.72 -23.25
N ILE A 802 77.05 -23.10 -24.42
CA ILE A 802 78.12 -22.13 -24.69
C ILE A 802 77.53 -20.73 -24.62
N ASN A 803 78.08 -19.87 -23.75
CA ASN A 803 77.74 -18.46 -23.73
C ASN A 803 78.36 -17.76 -24.96
N THR A 804 77.59 -16.96 -25.68
CA THR A 804 78.07 -16.30 -26.91
C THR A 804 79.23 -15.32 -26.65
N VAL A 805 79.27 -14.67 -25.49
CA VAL A 805 80.36 -13.75 -25.12
C VAL A 805 81.66 -14.52 -24.86
N ASP A 806 81.57 -15.71 -24.26
CA ASP A 806 82.74 -16.57 -24.00
C ASP A 806 83.31 -17.13 -25.31
N ALA A 807 82.45 -17.60 -26.22
CA ALA A 807 82.86 -18.05 -27.55
C ALA A 807 83.57 -16.95 -28.35
N ASP A 808 83.03 -15.73 -28.36
CA ASP A 808 83.65 -14.57 -29.00
C ASP A 808 85.01 -14.23 -28.37
N GLY A 809 85.10 -14.31 -27.03
CA GLY A 809 86.34 -14.08 -26.28
C GLY A 809 87.45 -15.07 -26.65
N VAL A 810 87.13 -16.36 -26.69
CA VAL A 810 88.06 -17.43 -27.11
C VAL A 810 88.49 -17.22 -28.57
N ALA A 811 87.56 -16.94 -29.48
CA ALA A 811 87.88 -16.68 -30.88
C ALA A 811 88.87 -15.51 -31.05
N LEU A 812 88.63 -14.39 -30.36
CA LEU A 812 89.53 -13.23 -30.39
C LEU A 812 90.91 -13.54 -29.78
N ALA A 813 90.96 -14.32 -28.70
CA ALA A 813 92.21 -14.75 -28.09
C ALA A 813 93.00 -15.69 -29.02
N ALA A 814 92.34 -16.64 -29.68
CA ALA A 814 92.95 -17.55 -30.65
C ALA A 814 93.47 -16.80 -31.89
N ILE A 815 92.72 -15.82 -32.41
CA ILE A 815 93.19 -14.96 -33.53
C ILE A 815 94.47 -14.21 -33.14
N LYS A 816 94.54 -13.67 -31.92
CA LYS A 816 95.77 -13.04 -31.42
C LYS A 816 96.91 -14.05 -31.32
N GLY A 817 96.65 -15.25 -30.81
CA GLY A 817 97.62 -16.35 -30.78
C GLY A 817 98.13 -16.70 -32.17
N LEU A 818 97.25 -16.77 -33.16
CA LEU A 818 97.59 -17.09 -34.54
C LEU A 818 98.46 -16.00 -35.17
N SER A 819 98.14 -14.72 -34.92
CA SER A 819 98.99 -13.60 -35.35
C SER A 819 100.39 -13.72 -34.79
N GLN A 820 100.53 -14.03 -33.49
CA GLN A 820 101.85 -14.22 -32.88
C GLN A 820 102.60 -15.40 -33.51
N LYS A 821 101.93 -16.53 -33.74
CA LYS A 821 102.53 -17.70 -34.40
C LYS A 821 102.96 -17.40 -35.85
N LEU A 822 102.31 -16.47 -36.53
CA LEU A 822 102.72 -15.99 -37.86
C LEU A 822 103.95 -15.08 -37.77
N ASP A 823 103.96 -14.11 -36.85
CA ASP A 823 105.11 -13.22 -36.64
C ASP A 823 106.38 -14.03 -36.29
N ASP A 824 106.26 -15.02 -35.40
CA ASP A 824 107.36 -15.91 -35.02
C ASP A 824 107.86 -16.75 -36.22
N LYS A 825 106.95 -17.10 -37.15
CA LYS A 825 107.31 -17.81 -38.38
C LYS A 825 107.99 -16.90 -39.40
N ASP A 826 107.55 -15.66 -39.53
CA ASP A 826 108.16 -14.68 -40.43
C ASP A 826 109.57 -14.32 -39.97
N GLU A 827 109.79 -14.09 -38.66
CA GLU A 827 111.13 -13.88 -38.10
C GLU A 827 112.05 -15.09 -38.37
N ARG A 828 111.50 -16.31 -38.29
CA ARG A 828 112.25 -17.52 -38.64
C ARG A 828 112.55 -17.62 -40.13
N ILE A 829 111.63 -17.23 -41.01
CA ILE A 829 111.84 -17.21 -42.46
C ILE A 829 112.93 -16.19 -42.81
N GLU A 830 112.86 -14.97 -42.28
CA GLU A 830 113.91 -13.96 -42.46
C GLU A 830 115.28 -14.47 -42.01
N GLY A 831 115.33 -15.15 -40.86
CA GLY A 831 116.55 -15.80 -40.38
C GLY A 831 117.09 -16.88 -41.33
N LEU A 832 116.21 -17.73 -41.88
CA LEU A 832 116.59 -18.79 -42.83
C LEU A 832 116.99 -18.24 -44.21
N GLU A 833 116.36 -17.16 -44.66
CA GLU A 833 116.72 -16.46 -45.90
C GLU A 833 118.12 -15.83 -45.78
N ALA A 834 118.41 -15.18 -44.64
CA ALA A 834 119.74 -14.66 -44.35
C ALA A 834 120.81 -15.77 -44.34
N GLU A 835 120.53 -16.91 -43.69
CA GLU A 835 121.44 -18.07 -43.70
C GLU A 835 121.66 -18.63 -45.11
N THR A 836 120.60 -18.68 -45.93
CA THR A 836 120.69 -19.15 -47.32
C THR A 836 121.51 -18.21 -48.20
N ASP A 837 121.39 -16.90 -48.01
CA ASP A 837 122.18 -15.90 -48.72
C ASP A 837 123.66 -15.95 -48.31
N ASP A 838 123.96 -16.14 -47.02
CA ASP A 838 125.32 -16.36 -46.52
C ASP A 838 125.95 -17.62 -47.13
N LEU A 839 125.21 -18.74 -47.15
CA LEU A 839 125.67 -20.00 -47.75
C LEU A 839 125.86 -19.89 -49.27
N ARG A 840 125.03 -19.12 -49.98
CA ARG A 840 125.21 -18.84 -51.42
C ARG A 840 126.48 -18.04 -51.65
N ALA A 841 126.73 -17.00 -50.85
CA ALA A 841 127.94 -16.20 -50.94
C ALA A 841 129.20 -17.03 -50.64
N GLU A 842 129.15 -17.94 -49.65
CA GLU A 842 130.25 -18.87 -49.38
C GLU A 842 130.49 -19.82 -50.55
N ASN A 843 129.42 -20.34 -51.18
CA ASN A 843 129.52 -21.20 -52.36
C ASN A 843 130.14 -20.45 -53.55
N GLU A 844 129.75 -19.20 -53.80
CA GLU A 844 130.35 -18.36 -54.84
C GLU A 844 131.85 -18.14 -54.57
N GLN A 845 132.25 -17.85 -53.33
CA GLN A 845 133.67 -17.73 -52.96
C GLN A 845 134.44 -19.04 -53.16
N LEU A 846 133.84 -20.18 -52.82
CA LEU A 846 134.44 -21.49 -53.07
C LEU A 846 134.55 -21.79 -54.56
N GLN A 847 133.57 -21.41 -55.38
CA GLN A 847 133.64 -21.53 -56.84
C GLN A 847 134.74 -20.64 -57.43
N GLU A 848 134.86 -19.38 -56.99
CA GLU A 848 135.95 -18.49 -57.39
C GLU A 848 137.31 -19.05 -56.98
N ARG A 849 137.42 -19.59 -55.77
CA ARG A 849 138.66 -20.18 -55.27
C ARG A 849 139.01 -21.47 -55.99
N ASN A 850 138.02 -22.27 -56.36
CA ASN A 850 138.24 -23.43 -57.23
C ASN A 850 138.68 -22.99 -58.62
N ALA A 851 138.10 -21.93 -59.20
CA ALA A 851 138.54 -21.38 -60.48
C ALA A 851 139.99 -20.84 -60.42
N ASP A 852 140.38 -20.11 -59.36
CA ASP A 852 141.78 -19.68 -59.15
C ASP A 852 142.72 -20.88 -58.98
N LEU A 853 142.29 -21.91 -58.23
CA LEU A 853 143.07 -23.13 -58.08
C LEU A 853 143.18 -23.90 -59.40
N GLU A 854 142.13 -23.95 -60.21
CA GLU A 854 142.14 -24.54 -61.55
C GLU A 854 143.06 -23.75 -62.49
N ASP A 855 143.03 -22.41 -62.47
CA ASP A 855 143.93 -21.55 -63.24
C ASP A 855 145.40 -21.74 -62.80
N ARG A 856 145.64 -21.84 -61.49
CA ARG A 856 146.98 -22.12 -60.93
C ARG A 856 147.44 -23.53 -61.23
N LEU A 857 146.53 -24.51 -61.20
CA LEU A 857 146.81 -25.89 -61.60
C LEU A 857 147.17 -25.92 -63.08
N ALA A 858 146.40 -25.26 -63.95
CA ALA A 858 146.71 -25.12 -65.37
C ALA A 858 148.06 -24.42 -65.62
N ALA A 859 148.40 -23.39 -64.83
CA ALA A 859 149.70 -22.73 -64.91
C ALA A 859 150.86 -23.65 -64.48
N VAL A 860 150.67 -24.45 -63.42
CA VAL A 860 151.65 -25.44 -62.96
C VAL A 860 151.76 -26.62 -63.94
N GLU A 861 150.65 -27.09 -64.51
CA GLU A 861 150.63 -28.12 -65.57
C GLU A 861 151.38 -27.63 -66.82
N ALA A 862 151.21 -26.36 -67.19
CA ALA A 862 151.96 -25.73 -68.28
C ALA A 862 153.47 -25.59 -67.97
N GLU A 863 153.85 -25.29 -66.72
CA GLU A 863 155.26 -25.19 -66.28
C GLU A 863 155.94 -26.57 -66.17
N LEU A 864 155.18 -27.61 -65.86
CA LEU A 864 155.63 -29.01 -65.80
C LEU A 864 155.58 -29.74 -67.14
N GLY A 865 155.05 -29.13 -68.20
CA GLY A 865 154.94 -29.73 -69.53
C GLY A 865 153.92 -30.87 -69.63
N ILE A 866 152.89 -30.85 -68.78
CA ILE A 866 151.81 -31.83 -68.79
C ILE A 866 150.68 -31.26 -69.66
N ASP A 867 150.48 -31.86 -70.83
CA ASP A 867 149.38 -31.53 -71.73
C ASP A 867 148.08 -32.23 -71.27
N ALA A 868 147.17 -31.47 -70.65
CA ALA A 868 145.87 -31.96 -70.17
C ALA A 868 144.90 -32.36 -71.31
N THR A 869 145.24 -32.15 -72.58
CA THR A 869 144.42 -32.66 -73.70
C THR A 869 144.62 -34.16 -73.99
N ALA A 870 145.52 -34.84 -73.25
CA ALA A 870 145.80 -36.27 -73.42
C ALA A 870 144.85 -37.23 -72.65
N SER A 871 143.90 -36.74 -71.84
CA SER A 871 143.04 -37.61 -71.03
C SER A 871 141.58 -37.14 -70.96
N GLN A 872 140.85 -37.19 -72.08
CA GLN A 872 139.41 -37.49 -72.09
C GLN A 872 138.89 -37.85 -73.51
N GLN A 873 139.51 -38.89 -74.11
CA GLN A 873 138.77 -39.80 -74.99
C GLN A 873 138.38 -41.02 -74.15
N GLY A 874 137.07 -41.16 -73.90
CA GLY A 874 136.44 -42.37 -73.35
C GLY A 874 135.88 -42.18 -71.93
N VAL A 875 134.61 -41.79 -71.81
CA VAL A 875 133.45 -42.69 -71.62
C VAL A 875 132.18 -41.88 -71.93
N ALA A 876 131.35 -42.44 -72.82
CA ALA A 876 130.01 -42.02 -73.19
C ALA A 876 128.97 -42.89 -72.46
N ASP A 877 127.73 -42.37 -72.43
CA ASP A 877 126.42 -43.04 -72.26
C ASP A 877 126.13 -43.78 -70.93
N ASP A 878 125.29 -43.18 -70.07
CA ASP A 878 123.80 -43.36 -70.07
C ASP A 878 123.10 -42.22 -69.30
#